data_AF-A0A1M3TCD1-F1
#
_entry.id   AF-A0A1M3TCD1-F1
#
_cell.length_a   1.000
_cell.length_b   1.000
_cell.length_c   1.000
_cell.angle_alpha   90.00
_cell.angle_beta   90.00
_cell.angle_gamma   90.00
#
_symmetry.space_group_name_H-M   'P 1'
#
loop_
_entity.id
_entity.type
_entity.pdbx_description
1 polymer ?
#
loop_
_entity_poly.entity_id
_entity_poly.type
_entity_poly.pdbx_seq_one_letter_code
_entity_poly.pdbx_strand_id
1 'polypeptide(L)'
;MDDKKGDPENPTSTVHHLESPTSNDKQDPEVARDWTRDLTESKNVTTSTRLKNPLSGLTRDELFRDVESFARDKGLEHIMDELKRGSLVAQDPKGFESLDELSEGDKELLRREKTHRWSQPFMMYFMTILCAGSAIVQGMDQTAVNGAQEFYFAEFNLTNRWQQGLLNGAPYLCSALIGCWTTAPLNRWFGRRGCIFISCFISFASSFWMAAAHTWWNLLLARFLLGFAVGAKSTTTPVYGAECSPAIIRGALVMMWQMWTAFGIMLGYIASVAFMDVTHPTIPGFNWRLMLGSTAIPPFFVCMQVYFCPESPRWYMMRNRYQDAYKALCKLRPSSFQAARDLYYIHTALQVEEQLREGKHLWREMFTIPRNRRAAQSSFFVMFMQQFCGVNSIMYYSSSMFADAGFDRRMALVTSLGCGITNWIFALPAVYTIDTFGRRNLLLTTFPLMSLFLLFTGFSFYIPDQTSRTACVATGIYLFMIVYSPGEGPVPFTYSAEAFPLYIRDVGMSFATATTWGFNFIVSLTWLPLRDAFSPQGAFGWYAAWNVFGWIFCYFCLPETKALSLEELDQVFSVPTRKHINHYAGMLPWTYKKATFNVDHAALINSTQFFRGWLDRNRFSMKPKNVLELDGSNIVTFEIILRKLHNTLEQMSVGAVSLADIWDLPYLCQTCHVDCKELTQWFKTWCAHQKNKVELGKELSYYHEVLIPSCVYNDADVFAQSTRAVVYQNTGHITARIPNEYRKPLAAPLMRQLNAARDRLCEIVHQELSGRITHILQRPLSPCCERTVFELLRELQSIQAWPYDNCLTNHGIDELLNRLAHFEADRMHKYIDPATNSQFNCVMCSMDWKTIVESTATRVAGYFDGLCLDCALRTDENPPPGGQYDKKDYWDCLESHDRYDRKCRIQHGEPSWYFSFMGEQRELQATPAHGVGLPYRLSNQC
;
A
#
# COMPACT_ATOMS: atom_id res chain seq x y z
N MET A 1 31.18 -53.66 24.92
CA MET A 1 32.55 -53.42 24.43
C MET A 1 32.70 -51.94 24.29
N ASP A 2 33.64 -51.43 25.07
CA ASP A 2 34.06 -50.05 25.23
C ASP A 2 34.31 -49.35 23.88
N ASP A 3 34.04 -48.06 23.75
CA ASP A 3 35.08 -47.07 24.03
C ASP A 3 34.57 -45.62 24.05
N LYS A 4 35.27 -44.81 24.85
CA LYS A 4 35.06 -43.38 25.13
C LYS A 4 35.82 -42.46 24.15
N LYS A 5 35.30 -41.23 24.02
CA LYS A 5 35.97 -39.89 24.01
C LYS A 5 35.22 -38.99 23.02
N GLY A 6 34.74 -37.79 23.33
CA GLY A 6 34.88 -36.90 24.48
C GLY A 6 34.73 -35.47 23.92
N ASP A 7 33.84 -34.66 24.50
CA ASP A 7 34.06 -33.23 24.78
C ASP A 7 32.76 -32.55 25.29
N PRO A 8 32.88 -31.44 26.05
CA PRO A 8 32.17 -31.33 27.32
C PRO A 8 31.11 -30.21 27.37
N GLU A 9 30.44 -30.19 28.52
CA GLU A 9 29.78 -29.06 29.19
C GLU A 9 28.36 -28.66 28.74
N ASN A 10 27.41 -29.32 29.40
CA ASN A 10 26.12 -28.79 29.84
C ASN A 10 26.32 -28.01 31.16
N PRO A 11 25.42 -27.09 31.59
CA PRO A 11 24.27 -27.58 32.35
C PRO A 11 22.93 -26.81 32.20
N THR A 12 21.86 -27.58 31.95
CA THR A 12 20.67 -27.76 32.83
C THR A 12 20.42 -26.68 33.90
N SER A 13 19.37 -25.86 33.81
CA SER A 13 17.95 -26.10 34.15
C SER A 13 17.60 -26.12 35.65
N THR A 14 16.84 -25.11 36.13
CA THR A 14 15.73 -25.24 37.12
C THR A 14 14.97 -23.90 37.26
N VAL A 15 13.74 -23.78 36.77
CA VAL A 15 12.41 -23.75 37.44
C VAL A 15 12.15 -22.57 38.44
N HIS A 16 11.23 -21.64 38.12
CA HIS A 16 9.92 -21.40 38.79
C HIS A 16 9.30 -20.03 38.47
N HIS A 17 7.96 -20.06 38.37
CA HIS A 17 6.91 -19.03 38.44
C HIS A 17 7.26 -17.53 38.41
N LEU A 18 6.54 -16.78 37.56
CA LEU A 18 6.36 -15.34 37.70
C LEU A 18 4.88 -14.98 37.65
N GLU A 19 4.39 -14.51 38.80
CA GLU A 19 3.23 -13.65 38.94
C GLU A 19 3.44 -12.31 38.19
N SER A 20 2.32 -11.73 37.76
CA SER A 20 2.21 -10.38 37.20
C SER A 20 2.90 -9.29 38.04
N PRO A 21 3.44 -8.24 37.39
CA PRO A 21 2.87 -6.92 37.66
C PRO A 21 2.84 -5.93 36.47
N THR A 22 1.74 -5.17 36.43
CA THR A 22 1.59 -3.73 36.09
C THR A 22 2.35 -3.09 34.91
N SER A 23 1.53 -2.61 33.97
CA SER A 23 1.65 -1.41 33.12
C SER A 23 2.86 -0.47 33.30
N ASN A 24 3.67 -0.34 32.24
CA ASN A 24 4.08 0.95 31.67
C ASN A 24 4.73 0.72 30.30
N ASP A 25 4.05 1.19 29.25
CA ASP A 25 4.47 1.17 27.85
C ASP A 25 5.73 2.02 27.64
N LYS A 26 6.87 1.37 27.43
CA LYS A 26 8.03 1.93 26.74
C LYS A 26 8.19 1.17 25.44
N GLN A 27 7.79 1.77 24.32
CA GLN A 27 8.01 1.21 22.99
C GLN A 27 9.44 1.50 22.55
N ASP A 28 10.24 0.45 22.47
CA ASP A 28 11.64 0.48 22.05
C ASP A 28 11.83 0.99 20.60
N PRO A 29 12.81 1.87 20.37
CA PRO A 29 13.14 2.43 19.05
C PRO A 29 13.93 1.48 18.13
N GLU A 30 14.14 0.21 18.51
CA GLU A 30 14.91 -0.76 17.70
C GLU A 30 14.12 -1.34 16.52
N VAL A 31 12.79 -1.32 16.55
CA VAL A 31 11.95 -1.87 15.45
C VAL A 31 12.02 -1.01 14.17
N ALA A 32 12.51 0.23 14.26
CA ALA A 32 12.67 1.13 13.11
C ALA A 32 14.06 1.03 12.44
N ARG A 33 15.07 0.49 13.13
CA ARG A 33 16.43 0.32 12.57
C ARG A 33 16.54 -0.89 11.64
N ASP A 34 15.69 -1.90 11.81
CA ASP A 34 15.64 -3.07 10.93
C ASP A 34 15.06 -2.77 9.54
N TRP A 35 14.26 -1.71 9.39
CA TRP A 35 13.62 -1.39 8.10
C TRP A 35 14.58 -0.78 7.07
N THR A 36 15.69 -0.19 7.50
CA THR A 36 16.65 0.46 6.59
C THR A 36 17.85 -0.43 6.25
N ARG A 37 18.13 -1.46 7.06
CA ARG A 37 19.19 -2.44 6.77
C ARG A 37 18.74 -3.53 5.80
N ASP A 38 17.45 -3.88 5.78
CA ASP A 38 16.92 -4.89 4.84
C ASP A 38 16.67 -4.37 3.41
N LEU A 39 16.79 -3.05 3.18
CA LEU A 39 16.64 -2.43 1.86
C LEU A 39 17.97 -2.17 1.13
N THR A 40 19.09 -2.63 1.69
CA THR A 40 20.43 -2.53 1.08
C THR A 40 21.11 -3.88 0.89
N GLU A 41 20.36 -4.93 0.55
CA GLU A 41 20.94 -6.13 -0.06
C GLU A 41 20.89 -6.05 -1.58
N SER A 42 22.01 -5.67 -2.18
CA SER A 42 22.26 -5.77 -3.63
C SER A 42 22.09 -7.19 -4.20
N LYS A 43 21.95 -8.22 -3.35
CA LYS A 43 21.64 -9.61 -3.74
C LYS A 43 20.17 -9.83 -4.16
N ASN A 44 19.21 -9.09 -3.58
CA ASN A 44 17.79 -9.28 -3.89
C ASN A 44 17.40 -8.64 -5.23
N VAL A 45 18.07 -7.54 -5.61
CA VAL A 45 17.85 -6.89 -6.91
C VAL A 45 18.25 -7.84 -8.05
N THR A 46 19.44 -8.45 -8.00
CA THR A 46 19.94 -9.39 -9.03
C THR A 46 19.09 -10.65 -9.14
N THR A 47 18.57 -11.14 -8.01
CA THR A 47 17.65 -12.29 -7.97
C THR A 47 16.28 -11.91 -8.56
N SER A 48 15.78 -10.70 -8.29
CA SER A 48 14.53 -10.17 -8.85
C SER A 48 14.62 -9.88 -10.36
N THR A 49 15.77 -9.43 -10.86
CA THR A 49 15.98 -9.18 -12.30
C THR A 49 16.00 -10.50 -13.06
N ARG A 50 16.69 -11.53 -12.54
CA ARG A 50 16.66 -12.90 -13.07
C ARG A 50 15.26 -13.55 -12.98
N LEU A 51 14.43 -13.18 -12.01
CA LEU A 51 13.02 -13.61 -11.94
C LEU A 51 12.16 -12.97 -13.05
N LYS A 52 12.37 -11.68 -13.34
CA LYS A 52 11.61 -10.91 -14.35
C LYS A 52 11.93 -11.34 -15.78
N ASN A 53 13.20 -11.62 -16.04
CA ASN A 53 13.66 -12.27 -17.24
C ASN A 53 14.86 -13.16 -16.89
N PRO A 54 14.76 -14.49 -17.00
CA PRO A 54 15.86 -15.41 -16.67
C PRO A 54 17.11 -15.16 -17.50
N LEU A 55 16.95 -14.50 -18.66
CA LEU A 55 18.03 -14.16 -19.58
C LEU A 55 18.70 -12.82 -19.26
N SER A 56 18.16 -12.04 -18.31
CA SER A 56 18.71 -10.74 -17.94
C SER A 56 20.01 -10.89 -17.14
N GLY A 57 21.06 -10.19 -17.61
CA GLY A 57 22.38 -10.23 -16.97
C GLY A 57 23.34 -11.30 -17.50
N LEU A 58 22.94 -12.11 -18.49
CA LEU A 58 23.87 -12.95 -19.26
C LEU A 58 24.58 -12.11 -20.33
N THR A 59 25.88 -12.29 -20.49
CA THR A 59 26.59 -11.70 -21.64
C THR A 59 26.14 -12.35 -22.95
N ARG A 60 26.29 -11.65 -24.09
CA ARG A 60 25.88 -12.19 -25.40
C ARG A 60 26.54 -13.54 -25.71
N ASP A 61 27.82 -13.69 -25.38
CA ASP A 61 28.57 -14.93 -25.60
C ASP A 61 28.14 -16.07 -24.68
N GLU A 62 27.72 -15.78 -23.45
CA GLU A 62 27.14 -16.78 -22.55
C GLU A 62 25.76 -17.21 -23.04
N LEU A 63 24.92 -16.27 -23.48
CA LEU A 63 23.60 -16.55 -24.02
C LEU A 63 23.66 -17.42 -25.27
N PHE A 64 24.57 -17.13 -26.21
CA PHE A 64 24.73 -17.96 -27.40
C PHE A 64 25.27 -19.34 -27.10
N ARG A 65 26.21 -19.48 -26.15
CA ARG A 65 26.68 -20.79 -25.70
C ARG A 65 25.56 -21.62 -25.06
N ASP A 66 24.72 -20.99 -24.25
CA ASP A 66 23.56 -21.63 -23.62
C ASP A 66 22.48 -22.04 -24.64
N VAL A 67 22.22 -21.19 -25.65
CA VAL A 67 21.31 -21.54 -26.75
C VAL A 67 21.87 -22.69 -27.59
N GLU A 68 23.18 -22.72 -27.85
CA GLU A 68 23.82 -23.80 -28.60
C GLU A 68 23.84 -25.13 -27.84
N SER A 69 24.05 -25.12 -26.52
CA SER A 69 23.93 -26.33 -25.70
C SER A 69 22.47 -26.79 -25.69
N PHE A 70 21.51 -25.88 -25.45
CA PHE A 70 20.09 -26.18 -25.50
C PHE A 70 19.66 -26.79 -26.84
N ALA A 71 20.09 -26.19 -27.96
CA ALA A 71 19.72 -26.67 -29.29
C ALA A 71 20.29 -28.07 -29.58
N ARG A 72 21.53 -28.36 -29.13
CA ARG A 72 22.15 -29.69 -29.23
C ARG A 72 21.46 -30.71 -28.34
N ASP A 73 21.28 -30.39 -27.06
CA ASP A 73 20.69 -31.27 -26.05
C ASP A 73 19.25 -31.69 -26.37
N LYS A 74 18.49 -30.79 -27.03
CA LYS A 74 17.07 -31.00 -27.35
C LYS A 74 16.81 -31.33 -28.82
N GLY A 75 17.84 -31.46 -29.65
CA GLY A 75 17.71 -31.82 -31.07
C GLY A 75 16.99 -30.77 -31.91
N LEU A 76 17.31 -29.49 -31.70
CA LEU A 76 16.74 -28.31 -32.38
C LEU A 76 17.76 -27.58 -33.27
N GLU A 77 18.83 -28.24 -33.70
CA GLU A 77 19.91 -27.62 -34.48
C GLU A 77 19.43 -26.98 -35.81
N HIS A 78 18.37 -27.52 -36.41
CA HIS A 78 17.76 -26.99 -37.63
C HIS A 78 17.20 -25.56 -37.50
N ILE A 79 16.95 -25.07 -36.27
CA ILE A 79 16.44 -23.71 -35.98
C ILE A 79 17.42 -22.88 -35.16
N MET A 80 18.70 -23.27 -35.13
CA MET A 80 19.72 -22.65 -34.28
C MET A 80 19.87 -21.14 -34.52
N ASP A 81 19.82 -20.70 -35.78
CA ASP A 81 19.91 -19.29 -36.14
C ASP A 81 18.69 -18.48 -35.64
N GLU A 82 17.49 -19.04 -35.78
CA GLU A 82 16.27 -18.43 -35.24
C GLU A 82 16.28 -18.38 -33.71
N LEU A 83 16.82 -19.41 -33.04
CA LEU A 83 16.95 -19.46 -31.58
C LEU A 83 17.94 -18.42 -31.06
N LYS A 84 19.07 -18.21 -31.74
CA LYS A 84 20.07 -17.18 -31.36
C LYS A 84 19.50 -15.77 -31.50
N ARG A 85 18.87 -15.47 -32.64
CA ARG A 85 18.19 -14.17 -32.84
C ARG A 85 17.03 -14.00 -31.85
N GLY A 86 16.28 -15.07 -31.60
CA GLY A 86 15.14 -15.09 -30.69
C GLY A 86 15.53 -14.88 -29.24
N SER A 87 16.66 -15.44 -28.78
CA SER A 87 17.13 -15.28 -27.41
C SER A 87 17.55 -13.84 -27.11
N LEU A 88 18.15 -13.12 -28.07
CA LEU A 88 18.46 -11.69 -27.94
C LEU A 88 17.20 -10.85 -27.74
N VAL A 89 16.14 -11.12 -28.51
CA VAL A 89 14.84 -10.45 -28.36
C VAL A 89 14.17 -10.82 -27.05
N ALA A 90 14.29 -12.08 -26.62
CA ALA A 90 13.78 -12.51 -25.33
C ALA A 90 14.52 -11.86 -24.16
N GLN A 91 15.83 -11.59 -24.30
CA GLN A 91 16.67 -10.91 -23.31
C GLN A 91 16.30 -9.44 -23.12
N ASP A 92 16.12 -8.69 -24.22
CA ASP A 92 15.63 -7.30 -24.16
C ASP A 92 14.46 -7.05 -25.14
N PRO A 93 13.21 -7.27 -24.69
CA PRO A 93 12.01 -7.03 -25.51
C PRO A 93 11.74 -5.55 -25.84
N LYS A 94 12.43 -4.62 -25.18
CA LYS A 94 12.26 -3.16 -25.39
C LYS A 94 13.32 -2.61 -26.33
N GLY A 95 14.55 -3.12 -26.28
CA GLY A 95 15.68 -2.70 -27.11
C GLY A 95 15.78 -3.39 -28.49
N PHE A 96 14.77 -4.15 -28.93
CA PHE A 96 14.86 -4.95 -30.16
C PHE A 96 15.16 -4.14 -31.44
N GLU A 97 14.90 -2.83 -31.48
CA GLU A 97 15.23 -1.98 -32.64
C GLU A 97 16.74 -1.73 -32.81
N SER A 98 17.50 -1.81 -31.71
CA SER A 98 18.95 -1.59 -31.67
C SER A 98 19.79 -2.84 -31.95
N LEU A 99 19.15 -3.98 -32.23
CA LEU A 99 19.84 -5.23 -32.52
C LEU A 99 20.14 -5.34 -34.02
N ASP A 100 21.43 -5.32 -34.36
CA ASP A 100 21.91 -5.43 -35.75
C ASP A 100 21.76 -6.85 -36.33
N GLU A 101 21.63 -7.87 -35.48
CA GLU A 101 21.45 -9.26 -35.91
C GLU A 101 20.02 -9.58 -36.41
N LEU A 102 19.07 -8.66 -36.22
CA LEU A 102 17.69 -8.81 -36.71
C LEU A 102 17.54 -8.20 -38.09
N SER A 103 16.98 -8.97 -39.03
CA SER A 103 16.59 -8.42 -40.33
C SER A 103 15.47 -7.38 -40.17
N GLU A 104 15.34 -6.42 -41.09
CA GLU A 104 14.21 -5.47 -41.06
C GLU A 104 12.84 -6.20 -41.13
N GLY A 105 12.79 -7.38 -41.76
CA GLY A 105 11.60 -8.24 -41.73
C GLY A 105 11.26 -8.75 -40.32
N ASP A 106 12.25 -9.17 -39.54
CA ASP A 106 12.06 -9.61 -38.16
C ASP A 106 11.65 -8.44 -37.25
N LYS A 107 12.26 -7.27 -37.44
CA LYS A 107 11.90 -6.04 -36.69
C LYS A 107 10.47 -5.62 -37.00
N GLU A 108 10.03 -5.70 -38.26
CA GLU A 108 8.66 -5.40 -38.65
C GLU A 108 7.66 -6.38 -38.03
N LEU A 109 7.98 -7.67 -37.95
CA LEU A 109 7.14 -8.66 -37.24
C LEU A 109 6.97 -8.32 -35.75
N LEU A 110 8.03 -7.86 -35.08
CA LEU A 110 7.99 -7.44 -33.68
C LEU A 110 7.25 -6.10 -33.48
N ARG A 111 7.40 -5.14 -34.41
CA ARG A 111 6.60 -3.90 -34.43
C ARG A 111 5.12 -4.22 -34.57
N ARG A 112 4.77 -5.10 -35.53
CA ARG A 112 3.41 -5.55 -35.78
C ARG A 112 2.78 -6.25 -34.58
N GLU A 113 3.57 -6.97 -33.78
CA GLU A 113 3.13 -7.58 -32.52
C GLU A 113 2.62 -6.52 -31.51
N LYS A 114 3.27 -5.35 -31.45
CA LYS A 114 2.87 -4.22 -30.58
C LYS A 114 1.75 -3.37 -31.19
N THR A 115 1.83 -3.02 -32.47
CA THR A 115 0.85 -2.15 -33.15
C THR A 115 -0.48 -2.87 -33.43
N HIS A 116 -0.43 -4.14 -33.83
CA HIS A 116 -1.60 -4.97 -34.17
C HIS A 116 -1.74 -6.20 -33.25
N ARG A 117 -1.89 -5.96 -31.94
CA ARG A 117 -2.00 -7.03 -30.91
C ARG A 117 -3.00 -8.15 -31.21
N TRP A 118 -4.09 -7.85 -31.93
CA TRP A 118 -5.14 -8.81 -32.29
C TRP A 118 -4.88 -9.54 -33.63
N SER A 119 -3.83 -9.23 -34.37
CA SER A 119 -3.50 -9.92 -35.62
C SER A 119 -2.84 -11.28 -35.33
N GLN A 120 -3.64 -12.30 -35.02
CA GLN A 120 -3.17 -13.65 -34.67
C GLN A 120 -3.56 -14.70 -35.73
N PRO A 121 -2.84 -15.84 -35.82
CA PRO A 121 -3.19 -16.92 -36.75
C PRO A 121 -4.58 -17.50 -36.49
N PHE A 122 -5.21 -18.07 -37.53
CA PHE A 122 -6.53 -18.73 -37.40
C PHE A 122 -6.57 -19.78 -36.29
N MET A 123 -5.50 -20.57 -36.13
CA MET A 123 -5.41 -21.59 -35.09
C MET A 123 -5.52 -21.02 -33.67
N MET A 124 -5.02 -19.80 -33.44
CA MET A 124 -5.12 -19.12 -32.15
C MET A 124 -6.55 -18.69 -31.84
N TYR A 125 -7.27 -18.18 -32.85
CA TYR A 125 -8.70 -17.89 -32.73
C TYR A 125 -9.53 -19.16 -32.55
N PHE A 126 -9.21 -20.22 -33.29
CA PHE A 126 -9.84 -21.51 -33.18
C PHE A 126 -9.68 -22.11 -31.76
N MET A 127 -8.49 -21.98 -31.17
CA MET A 127 -8.23 -22.31 -29.76
C MET A 127 -9.06 -21.48 -28.79
N THR A 128 -9.19 -20.18 -29.06
CA THR A 128 -9.96 -19.26 -28.23
C THR A 128 -11.44 -19.64 -28.23
N ILE A 129 -11.99 -20.03 -29.39
CA ILE A 129 -13.36 -20.54 -29.52
C ILE A 129 -13.54 -21.82 -28.69
N LEU A 130 -12.55 -22.72 -28.66
CA LEU A 130 -12.60 -23.91 -27.81
C LEU A 130 -12.64 -23.55 -26.31
N CYS A 131 -11.82 -22.58 -25.90
CA CYS A 131 -11.80 -22.11 -24.52
C CYS A 131 -13.14 -21.46 -24.14
N ALA A 132 -13.70 -20.65 -25.04
CA ALA A 132 -15.01 -20.06 -24.92
C ALA A 132 -16.12 -21.13 -24.82
N GLY A 133 -16.10 -22.15 -25.68
CA GLY A 133 -17.05 -23.25 -25.66
C GLY A 133 -17.07 -23.98 -24.32
N SER A 134 -15.90 -24.21 -23.71
CA SER A 134 -15.81 -24.81 -22.37
C SER A 134 -16.47 -23.94 -21.29
N ALA A 135 -16.28 -22.62 -21.35
CA ALA A 135 -16.90 -21.66 -20.44
C ALA A 135 -18.42 -21.58 -20.62
N ILE A 136 -18.90 -21.65 -21.87
CA ILE A 136 -20.32 -21.67 -22.23
C ILE A 136 -21.01 -22.87 -21.60
N VAL A 137 -20.41 -24.07 -21.71
CA VAL A 137 -20.97 -25.30 -21.12
C VAL A 137 -21.23 -25.08 -19.62
N GLN A 138 -20.27 -24.50 -18.89
CA GLN A 138 -20.41 -24.22 -17.47
C GLN A 138 -21.59 -23.29 -17.16
N GLY A 139 -21.73 -22.18 -17.89
CA GLY A 139 -22.82 -21.22 -17.66
C GLY A 139 -24.20 -21.79 -18.00
N MET A 140 -24.28 -22.59 -19.08
CA MET A 140 -25.52 -23.21 -19.53
C MET A 140 -26.02 -24.25 -18.52
N ASP A 141 -25.12 -25.10 -18.01
CA ASP A 141 -25.45 -26.08 -16.97
C ASP A 141 -25.97 -25.42 -15.68
N GLN A 142 -25.48 -24.22 -15.34
CA GLN A 142 -25.92 -23.49 -14.15
C GLN A 142 -27.39 -23.07 -14.22
N THR A 143 -27.85 -22.60 -15.39
CA THR A 143 -29.16 -21.95 -15.52
C THR A 143 -30.22 -22.78 -16.22
N ALA A 144 -29.86 -23.81 -16.99
CA ALA A 144 -30.82 -24.80 -17.47
C ALA A 144 -31.56 -25.48 -16.30
N VAL A 145 -30.88 -25.63 -15.16
CA VAL A 145 -31.43 -26.17 -13.91
C VAL A 145 -32.46 -25.21 -13.31
N ASN A 146 -32.25 -23.90 -13.44
CA ASN A 146 -33.16 -22.90 -12.91
C ASN A 146 -34.57 -23.08 -13.49
N GLY A 147 -34.68 -23.32 -14.79
CA GLY A 147 -35.96 -23.58 -15.44
C GLY A 147 -36.47 -25.00 -15.21
N ALA A 148 -35.58 -26.00 -15.26
CA ALA A 148 -35.97 -27.40 -15.10
C ALA A 148 -36.55 -27.72 -13.71
N GLN A 149 -36.02 -27.10 -12.65
CA GLN A 149 -36.41 -27.40 -11.26
C GLN A 149 -37.87 -27.07 -10.94
N GLU A 150 -38.46 -26.09 -11.63
CA GLU A 150 -39.87 -25.71 -11.49
C GLU A 150 -40.82 -26.85 -11.86
N PHE A 151 -40.33 -27.85 -12.61
CA PHE A 151 -41.08 -29.01 -13.04
C PHE A 151 -40.68 -30.27 -12.29
N TYR A 152 -39.37 -30.58 -12.19
CA TYR A 152 -38.95 -31.88 -11.64
C TYR A 152 -39.11 -31.99 -10.12
N PHE A 153 -39.18 -30.89 -9.37
CA PHE A 153 -39.49 -30.96 -7.94
C PHE A 153 -40.90 -31.51 -7.70
N ALA A 154 -41.86 -31.14 -8.56
CA ALA A 154 -43.22 -31.66 -8.52
C ALA A 154 -43.28 -33.11 -9.01
N GLU A 155 -42.56 -33.48 -10.08
CA GLU A 155 -42.55 -34.84 -10.64
C GLU A 155 -42.00 -35.87 -9.64
N PHE A 156 -40.90 -35.54 -8.94
CA PHE A 156 -40.29 -36.44 -7.97
C PHE A 156 -40.88 -36.31 -6.55
N ASN A 157 -41.92 -35.49 -6.37
CA ASN A 157 -42.57 -35.22 -5.08
C ASN A 157 -41.57 -34.84 -3.97
N LEU A 158 -40.58 -34.00 -4.31
CA LEU A 158 -39.54 -33.56 -3.39
C LEU A 158 -40.05 -32.39 -2.55
N THR A 159 -40.54 -32.64 -1.34
CA THR A 159 -41.03 -31.60 -0.42
C THR A 159 -39.95 -31.01 0.50
N ASN A 160 -38.87 -31.76 0.75
CA ASN A 160 -37.81 -31.33 1.66
C ASN A 160 -36.85 -30.33 0.98
N ARG A 161 -36.79 -29.10 1.51
CA ARG A 161 -35.92 -28.02 0.99
C ARG A 161 -34.45 -28.36 0.95
N TRP A 162 -33.94 -29.12 1.92
CA TRP A 162 -32.55 -29.55 1.95
C TRP A 162 -32.23 -30.54 0.82
N GLN A 163 -33.20 -31.41 0.46
CA GLN A 163 -33.04 -32.32 -0.68
C GLN A 163 -33.08 -31.56 -2.00
N GLN A 164 -33.97 -30.56 -2.14
CA GLN A 164 -34.01 -29.66 -3.30
C GLN A 164 -32.68 -28.92 -3.48
N GLY A 165 -32.15 -28.33 -2.40
CA GLY A 165 -30.86 -27.66 -2.40
C GLY A 165 -29.69 -28.59 -2.70
N LEU A 166 -29.69 -29.80 -2.11
CA LEU A 166 -28.65 -30.81 -2.36
C LEU A 166 -28.64 -31.25 -3.84
N LEU A 167 -29.81 -31.48 -4.42
CA LEU A 167 -29.93 -31.88 -5.82
C LEU A 167 -29.37 -30.81 -6.76
N ASN A 168 -29.71 -29.54 -6.51
CA ASN A 168 -29.20 -28.42 -7.29
C ASN A 168 -27.69 -28.22 -7.11
N GLY A 169 -27.21 -28.33 -5.87
CA GLY A 169 -25.81 -28.13 -5.49
C GLY A 169 -24.85 -29.30 -5.80
N ALA A 170 -25.36 -30.50 -6.07
CA ALA A 170 -24.56 -31.72 -6.24
C ALA A 170 -23.39 -31.62 -7.23
N PRO A 171 -23.51 -30.95 -8.40
CA PRO A 171 -22.36 -30.76 -9.30
C PRO A 171 -21.22 -30.01 -8.60
N TYR A 172 -21.51 -28.96 -7.83
CA TYR A 172 -20.48 -28.14 -7.20
C TYR A 172 -19.82 -28.83 -6.01
N LEU A 173 -20.56 -29.70 -5.30
CA LEU A 173 -20.00 -30.58 -4.28
C LEU A 173 -18.92 -31.49 -4.89
N CYS A 174 -19.24 -32.14 -6.01
CA CYS A 174 -18.28 -32.99 -6.72
C CYS A 174 -17.10 -32.17 -7.29
N SER A 175 -17.36 -30.99 -7.86
CA SER A 175 -16.31 -30.07 -8.34
C SER A 175 -15.32 -29.70 -7.23
N ALA A 176 -15.82 -29.35 -6.04
CA ALA A 176 -15.02 -28.90 -4.91
C ALA A 176 -14.20 -30.03 -4.27
N LEU A 177 -14.76 -31.24 -4.17
CA LEU A 177 -14.12 -32.38 -3.50
C LEU A 177 -13.23 -33.23 -4.43
N ILE A 178 -13.64 -33.42 -5.69
CA ILE A 178 -13.01 -34.37 -6.60
C ILE A 178 -12.55 -33.67 -7.89
N GLY A 179 -13.44 -32.91 -8.54
CA GLY A 179 -13.20 -32.35 -9.87
C GLY A 179 -11.95 -31.48 -9.95
N CYS A 180 -11.80 -30.50 -9.05
CA CYS A 180 -10.64 -29.59 -9.07
C CYS A 180 -9.31 -30.27 -8.72
N TRP A 181 -9.35 -31.31 -7.88
CA TRP A 181 -8.15 -31.99 -7.39
C TRP A 181 -7.63 -33.06 -8.36
N THR A 182 -8.55 -33.67 -9.12
CA THR A 182 -8.22 -34.66 -10.16
C THR A 182 -7.65 -34.02 -11.43
N THR A 183 -7.76 -32.71 -11.59
CA THR A 183 -7.16 -31.94 -12.69
C THR A 183 -5.66 -32.17 -12.84
N ALA A 184 -4.90 -32.17 -11.75
CA ALA A 184 -3.44 -32.34 -11.81
C ALA A 184 -3.00 -33.70 -12.38
N PRO A 185 -3.50 -34.85 -11.88
CA PRO A 185 -3.17 -36.14 -12.48
C PRO A 185 -3.74 -36.30 -13.90
N LEU A 186 -4.96 -35.81 -14.18
CA LEU A 186 -5.53 -35.87 -15.53
C LEU A 186 -4.66 -35.12 -16.55
N ASN A 187 -4.24 -33.91 -16.22
CA ASN A 187 -3.35 -33.12 -17.09
C ASN A 187 -1.96 -33.74 -17.22
N ARG A 188 -1.44 -34.38 -16.17
CA ARG A 188 -0.16 -35.08 -16.24
C ARG A 188 -0.25 -36.24 -17.22
N TRP A 189 -1.28 -37.09 -17.13
CA TRP A 189 -1.38 -38.31 -17.94
C TRP A 189 -1.88 -38.06 -19.36
N PHE A 190 -2.93 -37.26 -19.55
CA PHE A 190 -3.63 -37.10 -20.83
C PHE A 190 -3.31 -35.79 -21.57
N GLY A 191 -2.53 -34.89 -20.97
CA GLY A 191 -2.33 -33.54 -21.50
C GLY A 191 -3.53 -32.62 -21.27
N ARG A 192 -3.40 -31.35 -21.67
CA ARG A 192 -4.47 -30.36 -21.51
C ARG A 192 -5.63 -30.70 -22.43
N ARG A 193 -5.34 -31.06 -23.69
CA ARG A 193 -6.36 -31.42 -24.69
C ARG A 193 -7.15 -32.67 -24.26
N GLY A 194 -6.47 -33.67 -23.71
CA GLY A 194 -7.10 -34.93 -23.29
C GLY A 194 -7.98 -34.74 -22.06
N CYS A 195 -7.55 -33.92 -21.10
CA CYS A 195 -8.38 -33.55 -19.96
C CYS A 195 -9.65 -32.80 -20.40
N ILE A 196 -9.55 -31.83 -21.32
CA ILE A 196 -10.71 -31.11 -21.86
C ILE A 196 -11.67 -32.08 -22.57
N PHE A 197 -11.15 -32.98 -23.42
CA PHE A 197 -11.97 -33.98 -24.11
C PHE A 197 -12.74 -34.89 -23.14
N ILE A 198 -12.04 -35.50 -22.18
CA ILE A 198 -12.66 -36.40 -21.19
C ILE A 198 -13.73 -35.66 -20.39
N SER A 199 -13.43 -34.44 -19.95
CA SER A 199 -14.36 -33.62 -19.17
C SER A 199 -15.61 -33.25 -19.98
N CYS A 200 -15.44 -32.78 -21.22
CA CYS A 200 -16.58 -32.46 -22.10
C CYS A 200 -17.38 -33.70 -22.47
N PHE A 201 -16.73 -34.86 -22.68
CA PHE A 201 -17.43 -36.12 -22.95
C PHE A 201 -18.27 -36.56 -21.75
N ILE A 202 -17.73 -36.48 -20.54
CA ILE A 202 -18.48 -36.75 -19.30
C ILE A 202 -19.63 -35.76 -19.14
N SER A 203 -19.43 -34.48 -19.46
CA SER A 203 -20.51 -33.47 -19.43
C SER A 203 -21.64 -33.81 -20.41
N PHE A 204 -21.28 -34.19 -21.65
CA PHE A 204 -22.21 -34.62 -22.68
C PHE A 204 -23.01 -35.85 -22.24
N ALA A 205 -22.33 -36.90 -21.78
CA ALA A 205 -22.97 -38.12 -21.30
C ALA A 205 -23.85 -37.88 -20.07
N SER A 206 -23.39 -37.05 -19.12
CA SER A 206 -24.16 -36.71 -17.92
C SER A 206 -25.42 -35.91 -18.27
N SER A 207 -25.37 -35.06 -19.30
CA SER A 207 -26.54 -34.28 -19.76
C SER A 207 -27.65 -35.18 -20.31
N PHE A 208 -27.28 -36.19 -21.12
CA PHE A 208 -28.23 -37.22 -21.57
C PHE A 208 -28.74 -38.07 -20.40
N TRP A 209 -27.87 -38.43 -19.46
CA TRP A 209 -28.27 -39.19 -18.28
C TRP A 209 -29.27 -38.40 -17.41
N MET A 210 -29.05 -37.10 -17.21
CA MET A 210 -30.01 -36.23 -16.51
C MET A 210 -31.38 -36.21 -17.21
N ALA A 211 -31.40 -36.08 -18.55
CA ALA A 211 -32.64 -36.11 -19.33
C ALA A 211 -33.38 -37.46 -19.24
N ALA A 212 -32.64 -38.57 -19.10
CA ALA A 212 -33.18 -39.92 -18.96
C ALA A 212 -33.50 -40.33 -17.50
N ALA A 213 -33.35 -39.43 -16.52
CA ALA A 213 -33.52 -39.79 -15.12
C ALA A 213 -34.99 -40.07 -14.77
N HIS A 214 -35.27 -41.24 -14.16
CA HIS A 214 -36.60 -41.66 -13.71
C HIS A 214 -36.80 -41.55 -12.19
N THR A 215 -35.73 -41.37 -11.42
CA THR A 215 -35.77 -41.18 -9.97
C THR A 215 -34.87 -40.03 -9.58
N TRP A 216 -35.18 -39.38 -8.45
CA TRP A 216 -34.37 -38.26 -7.97
C TRP A 216 -32.93 -38.65 -7.61
N TRP A 217 -32.71 -39.89 -7.13
CA TRP A 217 -31.37 -40.44 -6.90
C TRP A 217 -30.57 -40.59 -8.19
N ASN A 218 -31.23 -41.03 -9.27
CA ASN A 218 -30.59 -41.14 -10.57
C ASN A 218 -30.19 -39.76 -11.12
N LEU A 219 -31.09 -38.77 -10.95
CA LEU A 219 -30.78 -37.37 -11.29
C LEU A 219 -29.64 -36.82 -10.43
N LEU A 220 -29.61 -37.11 -9.13
CA LEU A 220 -28.55 -36.70 -8.22
C LEU A 220 -27.19 -37.24 -8.66
N LEU A 221 -27.11 -38.53 -8.99
CA LEU A 221 -25.87 -39.18 -9.45
C LEU A 221 -25.39 -38.60 -10.79
N ALA A 222 -26.30 -38.40 -11.76
CA ALA A 222 -25.96 -37.78 -13.03
C ALA A 222 -25.42 -36.35 -12.84
N ARG A 223 -26.04 -35.57 -11.94
CA ARG A 223 -25.59 -34.22 -11.58
C ARG A 223 -24.25 -34.22 -10.82
N PHE A 224 -24.05 -35.19 -9.94
CA PHE A 224 -22.78 -35.35 -9.24
C PHE A 224 -21.64 -35.67 -10.24
N LEU A 225 -21.89 -36.54 -11.23
CA LEU A 225 -20.93 -36.84 -12.29
C LEU A 225 -20.65 -35.65 -13.20
N LEU A 226 -21.67 -34.84 -13.53
CA LEU A 226 -21.49 -33.58 -14.24
C LEU A 226 -20.51 -32.65 -13.51
N GLY A 227 -20.57 -32.63 -12.17
CA GLY A 227 -19.65 -31.87 -11.33
C GLY A 227 -18.18 -32.23 -11.51
N PHE A 228 -17.86 -33.52 -11.67
CA PHE A 228 -16.49 -33.95 -11.95
C PHE A 228 -15.95 -33.27 -13.22
N ALA A 229 -16.76 -33.24 -14.27
CA ALA A 229 -16.41 -32.61 -15.53
C ALA A 229 -16.30 -31.08 -15.45
N VAL A 230 -17.22 -30.42 -14.73
CA VAL A 230 -17.18 -28.96 -14.54
C VAL A 230 -15.93 -28.55 -13.77
N GLY A 231 -15.59 -29.25 -12.68
CA GLY A 231 -14.37 -28.98 -11.91
C GLY A 231 -13.09 -29.18 -12.73
N ALA A 232 -12.98 -30.30 -13.44
CA ALA A 232 -11.80 -30.63 -14.24
C ALA A 232 -11.58 -29.66 -15.42
N LYS A 233 -12.65 -29.28 -16.14
CA LYS A 233 -12.54 -28.33 -17.26
C LYS A 233 -12.29 -26.89 -16.78
N SER A 234 -12.94 -26.46 -15.69
CA SER A 234 -12.86 -25.08 -15.18
C SER A 234 -11.46 -24.69 -14.74
N THR A 235 -10.65 -25.68 -14.37
CA THR A 235 -9.25 -25.50 -13.97
C THR A 235 -8.29 -25.68 -15.14
N THR A 236 -8.53 -26.64 -16.04
CA THR A 236 -7.64 -26.91 -17.19
C THR A 236 -7.76 -25.88 -18.32
N THR A 237 -8.97 -25.47 -18.69
CA THR A 237 -9.17 -24.66 -19.91
C THR A 237 -8.55 -23.26 -19.82
N PRO A 238 -8.70 -22.49 -18.71
CA PRO A 238 -8.02 -21.20 -18.59
C PRO A 238 -6.49 -21.33 -18.62
N VAL A 239 -5.94 -22.38 -18.00
CA VAL A 239 -4.50 -22.68 -18.01
C VAL A 239 -4.04 -22.99 -19.43
N TYR A 240 -4.80 -23.79 -20.18
CA TYR A 240 -4.50 -24.11 -21.56
C TYR A 240 -4.52 -22.87 -22.48
N GLY A 241 -5.52 -21.99 -22.31
CA GLY A 241 -5.57 -20.71 -22.99
C GLY A 241 -4.38 -19.81 -22.63
N ALA A 242 -3.98 -19.77 -21.36
CA ALA A 242 -2.84 -18.98 -20.89
C ALA A 242 -1.48 -19.51 -21.41
N GLU A 243 -1.30 -20.83 -21.47
CA GLU A 243 -0.09 -21.48 -21.97
C GLU A 243 0.07 -21.35 -23.49
N CYS A 244 -1.04 -21.31 -24.24
CA CYS A 244 -1.01 -21.15 -25.71
C CYS A 244 -0.91 -19.69 -26.16
N SER A 245 -1.42 -18.75 -25.37
CA SER A 245 -1.53 -17.34 -25.75
C SER A 245 -0.21 -16.55 -25.64
N PRO A 246 0.04 -15.63 -26.59
CA PRO A 246 1.15 -14.70 -26.50
C PRO A 246 0.95 -13.74 -25.31
N ALA A 247 2.06 -13.32 -24.70
CA ALA A 247 2.03 -12.56 -23.43
C ALA A 247 1.19 -11.27 -23.51
N ILE A 248 1.18 -10.58 -24.67
CA ILE A 248 0.50 -9.30 -24.88
C ILE A 248 -1.03 -9.42 -24.79
N ILE A 249 -1.61 -10.54 -25.24
CA ILE A 249 -3.08 -10.74 -25.26
C ILE A 249 -3.55 -11.79 -24.25
N ARG A 250 -2.62 -12.45 -23.55
CA ARG A 250 -2.90 -13.52 -22.58
C ARG A 250 -3.92 -13.09 -21.53
N GLY A 251 -3.73 -11.91 -20.93
CA GLY A 251 -4.65 -11.37 -19.93
C GLY A 251 -6.07 -11.29 -20.48
N ALA A 252 -6.26 -10.59 -21.61
CA ALA A 252 -7.56 -10.41 -22.24
C ALA A 252 -8.24 -11.75 -22.59
N LEU A 253 -7.51 -12.74 -23.08
CA LEU A 253 -8.06 -14.06 -23.41
C LEU A 253 -8.48 -14.86 -22.17
N VAL A 254 -7.70 -14.78 -21.09
CA VAL A 254 -8.08 -15.39 -19.80
C VAL A 254 -9.32 -14.69 -19.22
N MET A 255 -9.42 -13.37 -19.36
CA MET A 255 -10.60 -12.59 -18.94
C MET A 255 -11.88 -12.98 -19.68
N MET A 256 -11.78 -13.34 -20.96
CA MET A 256 -12.94 -13.73 -21.77
C MET A 256 -13.68 -14.95 -21.21
N TRP A 257 -13.06 -15.76 -20.35
CA TRP A 257 -13.71 -16.89 -19.68
C TRP A 257 -15.04 -16.48 -19.04
N GLN A 258 -15.04 -15.44 -18.20
CA GLN A 258 -16.23 -15.02 -17.47
C GLN A 258 -17.32 -14.48 -18.42
N MET A 259 -16.92 -13.76 -19.48
CA MET A 259 -17.85 -13.26 -20.50
C MET A 259 -18.57 -14.41 -21.22
N TRP A 260 -17.84 -15.47 -21.58
CA TRP A 260 -18.43 -16.65 -22.22
C TRP A 260 -19.22 -17.53 -21.25
N THR A 261 -18.87 -17.55 -19.97
CA THR A 261 -19.73 -18.13 -18.93
C THR A 261 -21.06 -17.38 -18.82
N ALA A 262 -21.05 -16.03 -18.84
CA ALA A 262 -22.27 -15.23 -18.88
C ALA A 262 -23.11 -15.47 -20.15
N PHE A 263 -22.47 -15.67 -21.30
CA PHE A 263 -23.15 -16.10 -22.52
C PHE A 263 -23.81 -17.47 -22.37
N GLY A 264 -23.11 -18.43 -21.75
CA GLY A 264 -23.67 -19.75 -21.42
C GLY A 264 -24.89 -19.65 -20.51
N ILE A 265 -24.83 -18.78 -19.49
CA ILE A 265 -25.97 -18.47 -18.60
C ILE A 265 -27.17 -17.98 -19.41
N MET A 266 -26.96 -17.07 -20.36
CA MET A 266 -28.02 -16.60 -21.24
C MET A 266 -28.61 -17.76 -22.08
N LEU A 267 -27.77 -18.63 -22.66
CA LEU A 267 -28.24 -19.79 -23.43
C LEU A 267 -29.05 -20.78 -22.59
N GLY A 268 -28.69 -20.99 -21.31
CA GLY A 268 -29.46 -21.87 -20.42
C GLY A 268 -30.86 -21.31 -20.10
N TYR A 269 -30.99 -19.99 -19.93
CA TYR A 269 -32.31 -19.37 -19.84
C TYR A 269 -33.09 -19.40 -21.15
N ILE A 270 -32.43 -19.22 -22.31
CA ILE A 270 -33.08 -19.35 -23.63
C ILE A 270 -33.63 -20.77 -23.79
N ALA A 271 -32.85 -21.81 -23.44
CA ALA A 271 -33.32 -23.19 -23.48
C ALA A 271 -34.52 -23.41 -22.53
N SER A 272 -34.48 -22.82 -21.34
CA SER A 272 -35.59 -22.89 -20.38
C SER A 272 -36.87 -22.28 -20.93
N VAL A 273 -36.80 -21.14 -21.62
CA VAL A 273 -37.97 -20.50 -22.26
C VAL A 273 -38.38 -21.22 -23.55
N ALA A 274 -37.45 -21.80 -24.31
CA ALA A 274 -37.77 -22.49 -25.55
C ALA A 274 -38.54 -23.80 -25.31
N PHE A 275 -38.22 -24.53 -24.24
CA PHE A 275 -38.81 -25.83 -23.94
C PHE A 275 -39.93 -25.80 -22.90
N MET A 276 -40.28 -24.63 -22.35
CA MET A 276 -41.23 -24.54 -21.22
C MET A 276 -42.64 -25.05 -21.52
N ASP A 277 -43.11 -24.93 -22.76
CA ASP A 277 -44.47 -25.32 -23.19
C ASP A 277 -44.49 -26.65 -23.96
N VAL A 278 -43.36 -27.35 -24.07
CA VAL A 278 -43.20 -28.54 -24.93
C VAL A 278 -43.58 -29.83 -24.18
N THR A 279 -44.86 -30.17 -24.17
CA THR A 279 -45.36 -31.40 -23.53
C THR A 279 -45.50 -32.57 -24.51
N HIS A 280 -45.12 -33.79 -24.08
CA HIS A 280 -45.36 -35.02 -24.84
C HIS A 280 -46.40 -35.90 -24.13
N PRO A 281 -47.41 -36.45 -24.83
CA PRO A 281 -48.52 -37.20 -24.19
C PRO A 281 -48.08 -38.48 -23.46
N THR A 282 -46.99 -39.11 -23.91
CA THR A 282 -46.51 -40.39 -23.36
C THR A 282 -45.40 -40.26 -22.30
N ILE A 283 -44.74 -39.09 -22.21
CA ILE A 283 -43.54 -38.91 -21.36
C ILE A 283 -43.80 -37.77 -20.37
N PRO A 284 -43.97 -38.05 -19.06
CA PRO A 284 -44.11 -37.01 -18.07
C PRO A 284 -42.83 -36.18 -17.98
N GLY A 285 -42.99 -34.86 -17.85
CA GLY A 285 -41.87 -33.94 -17.66
C GLY A 285 -40.96 -33.78 -18.89
N PHE A 286 -41.46 -34.05 -20.10
CA PHE A 286 -40.67 -33.92 -21.32
C PHE A 286 -39.98 -32.55 -21.45
N ASN A 287 -40.63 -31.48 -20.99
CA ASN A 287 -40.13 -30.10 -20.95
C ASN A 287 -38.78 -29.99 -20.23
N TRP A 288 -38.69 -30.41 -18.95
CA TRP A 288 -37.45 -30.27 -18.16
C TRP A 288 -36.36 -31.25 -18.60
N ARG A 289 -36.75 -32.41 -19.15
CA ARG A 289 -35.83 -33.38 -19.75
C ARG A 289 -35.12 -32.76 -20.97
N LEU A 290 -35.85 -32.04 -21.82
CA LEU A 290 -35.27 -31.29 -22.93
C LEU A 290 -34.42 -30.11 -22.46
N MET A 291 -34.83 -29.39 -21.41
CA MET A 291 -34.01 -28.31 -20.83
C MET A 291 -32.64 -28.82 -20.39
N LEU A 292 -32.59 -29.89 -19.60
CA LEU A 292 -31.32 -30.49 -19.17
C LEU A 292 -30.58 -31.20 -20.31
N GLY A 293 -31.29 -31.82 -21.25
CA GLY A 293 -30.69 -32.46 -22.42
C GLY A 293 -30.03 -31.46 -23.38
N SER A 294 -30.56 -30.24 -23.48
CA SER A 294 -30.01 -29.19 -24.34
C SER A 294 -28.59 -28.77 -23.96
N THR A 295 -28.19 -28.96 -22.70
CA THR A 295 -26.84 -28.65 -22.24
C THR A 295 -25.77 -29.59 -22.80
N ALA A 296 -26.17 -30.69 -23.45
CA ALA A 296 -25.28 -31.57 -24.20
C ALA A 296 -24.74 -30.93 -25.50
N ILE A 297 -25.38 -29.88 -26.03
CA ILE A 297 -25.02 -29.29 -27.32
C ILE A 297 -23.63 -28.64 -27.29
N PRO A 298 -23.32 -27.68 -26.39
CA PRO A 298 -21.98 -27.10 -26.34
C PRO A 298 -20.82 -28.09 -26.12
N PRO A 299 -20.88 -29.06 -25.16
CA PRO A 299 -19.77 -29.96 -24.93
C PRO A 299 -19.54 -30.92 -26.10
N PHE A 300 -20.57 -31.26 -26.89
CA PHE A 300 -20.42 -32.04 -28.12
C PHE A 300 -19.51 -31.33 -29.12
N PHE A 301 -19.74 -30.04 -29.38
CA PHE A 301 -18.90 -29.26 -30.29
C PHE A 301 -17.46 -29.14 -29.78
N VAL A 302 -17.27 -28.93 -28.47
CA VAL A 302 -15.93 -28.88 -27.87
C VAL A 302 -15.20 -30.22 -28.01
N CYS A 303 -15.88 -31.35 -27.79
CA CYS A 303 -15.31 -32.69 -27.99
C CYS A 303 -14.85 -32.93 -29.43
N MET A 304 -15.60 -32.44 -30.43
CA MET A 304 -15.18 -32.53 -31.83
C MET A 304 -14.00 -31.58 -32.13
N GLN A 305 -14.00 -30.39 -31.54
CA GLN A 305 -13.01 -29.35 -31.83
C GLN A 305 -11.62 -29.66 -31.25
N VAL A 306 -11.55 -30.25 -30.05
CA VAL A 306 -10.33 -30.32 -29.23
C VAL A 306 -9.13 -31.02 -29.88
N TYR A 307 -9.36 -32.04 -30.72
CA TYR A 307 -8.26 -32.74 -31.39
C TYR A 307 -7.71 -32.04 -32.63
N PHE A 308 -8.41 -31.02 -33.14
CA PHE A 308 -7.90 -30.15 -34.20
C PHE A 308 -6.97 -29.05 -33.66
N CYS A 309 -7.04 -28.76 -32.36
CA CYS A 309 -6.16 -27.84 -31.66
C CYS A 309 -4.81 -28.50 -31.29
N PRO A 310 -3.68 -27.78 -31.38
CA PRO A 310 -2.40 -28.29 -30.89
C PRO A 310 -2.41 -28.40 -29.36
N GLU A 311 -1.73 -29.40 -28.81
CA GLU A 311 -1.52 -29.50 -27.36
C GLU A 311 -0.65 -28.33 -26.84
N SER A 312 -0.73 -28.06 -25.53
CA SER A 312 0.05 -27.00 -24.88
C SER A 312 1.56 -27.16 -25.13
N PRO A 313 2.25 -26.12 -25.65
CA PRO A 313 3.69 -26.14 -25.81
C PRO A 313 4.43 -26.38 -24.49
N ARG A 314 3.94 -25.79 -23.40
CA ARG A 314 4.51 -25.96 -22.05
C ARG A 314 4.42 -27.40 -21.58
N TRP A 315 3.29 -28.07 -21.83
CA TRP A 315 3.13 -29.48 -21.49
C TRP A 315 4.10 -30.38 -22.25
N TYR A 316 4.31 -30.13 -23.55
CA TYR A 316 5.32 -30.86 -24.33
C TYR A 316 6.73 -30.68 -23.76
N MET A 317 7.11 -29.46 -23.38
CA MET A 317 8.42 -29.18 -22.77
C MET A 317 8.60 -29.86 -21.41
N MET A 318 7.56 -29.90 -20.56
CA MET A 318 7.58 -30.65 -19.29
C MET A 318 7.76 -32.16 -19.49
N ARG A 319 7.37 -32.70 -20.65
CA ARG A 319 7.58 -34.10 -21.05
C ARG A 319 8.88 -34.30 -21.85
N ASN A 320 9.75 -33.29 -21.89
CA ASN A 320 11.01 -33.28 -22.63
C ASN A 320 10.84 -33.47 -24.16
N ARG A 321 9.66 -33.12 -24.73
CA ARG A 321 9.32 -33.22 -26.16
C ARG A 321 9.40 -31.85 -26.86
N TYR A 322 10.60 -31.32 -27.00
CA TYR A 322 10.82 -29.95 -27.51
C TYR A 322 10.49 -29.75 -28.99
N GLN A 323 10.72 -30.76 -29.85
CA GLN A 323 10.39 -30.67 -31.27
C GLN A 323 8.87 -30.54 -31.51
N ASP A 324 8.05 -31.23 -30.72
CA ASP A 324 6.60 -31.12 -30.80
C ASP A 324 6.10 -29.79 -30.22
N ALA A 325 6.77 -29.28 -29.18
CA ALA A 325 6.50 -27.94 -28.64
C ALA A 325 6.75 -26.84 -29.69
N TYR A 326 7.86 -26.93 -30.44
CA TYR A 326 8.15 -26.00 -31.52
C TYR A 326 7.10 -26.08 -32.64
N LYS A 327 6.75 -27.29 -33.11
CA LYS A 327 5.67 -27.48 -34.10
C LYS A 327 4.33 -26.91 -33.65
N ALA A 328 4.00 -27.04 -32.36
CA ALA A 328 2.80 -26.44 -31.78
C ALA A 328 2.88 -24.91 -31.77
N LEU A 329 4.02 -24.33 -31.37
CA LEU A 329 4.24 -22.89 -31.38
C LEU A 329 4.19 -22.29 -32.80
N CYS A 330 4.75 -22.96 -33.81
CA CYS A 330 4.67 -22.52 -35.20
C CYS A 330 3.24 -22.46 -35.74
N LYS A 331 2.31 -23.25 -35.19
CA LYS A 331 0.87 -23.15 -35.52
C LYS A 331 0.17 -22.02 -34.77
N LEU A 332 0.65 -21.68 -33.57
CA LEU A 332 0.06 -20.68 -32.68
C LEU A 332 0.64 -19.27 -32.88
N ARG A 333 1.78 -19.15 -33.56
CA ARG A 333 2.48 -17.87 -33.81
C ARG A 333 2.48 -17.52 -35.30
N PRO A 334 2.47 -16.22 -35.64
CA PRO A 334 2.57 -15.75 -37.02
C PRO A 334 3.84 -16.17 -37.76
N SER A 335 4.96 -16.34 -37.04
CA SER A 335 6.28 -16.60 -37.62
C SER A 335 7.05 -17.67 -36.84
N SER A 336 7.90 -18.44 -37.54
CA SER A 336 8.83 -19.43 -36.97
C SER A 336 9.82 -18.78 -35.99
N PHE A 337 10.28 -17.56 -36.31
CA PHE A 337 11.14 -16.76 -35.46
C PHE A 337 10.50 -16.45 -34.09
N GLN A 338 9.23 -16.00 -34.08
CA GLN A 338 8.49 -15.74 -32.84
C GLN A 338 8.25 -17.03 -32.04
N ALA A 339 8.04 -18.16 -32.74
CA ALA A 339 7.92 -19.47 -32.10
C ALA A 339 9.24 -19.91 -31.45
N ALA A 340 10.39 -19.69 -32.09
CA ALA A 340 11.71 -20.00 -31.54
C ALA A 340 12.04 -19.14 -30.30
N ARG A 341 11.77 -17.83 -30.37
CA ARG A 341 11.86 -16.90 -29.23
C ARG A 341 11.06 -17.40 -28.03
N ASP A 342 9.77 -17.67 -28.25
CA ASP A 342 8.86 -18.09 -27.18
C ASP A 342 9.26 -19.48 -26.63
N LEU A 343 9.74 -20.39 -27.47
CA LEU A 343 10.21 -21.72 -27.06
C LEU A 343 11.36 -21.62 -26.06
N TYR A 344 12.39 -20.83 -26.37
CA TYR A 344 13.55 -20.66 -25.50
C TYR A 344 13.20 -19.89 -24.22
N TYR A 345 12.35 -18.86 -24.32
CA TYR A 345 11.86 -18.14 -23.14
C TYR A 345 11.06 -19.05 -22.19
N ILE A 346 10.18 -19.91 -22.72
CA ILE A 346 9.43 -20.86 -21.88
C ILE A 346 10.36 -21.90 -21.27
N HIS A 347 11.37 -22.38 -22.01
CA HIS A 347 12.36 -23.32 -21.48
C HIS A 347 13.10 -22.77 -20.26
N THR A 348 13.66 -21.57 -20.39
CA THR A 348 14.39 -20.91 -19.30
C THR A 348 13.47 -20.59 -18.11
N ALA A 349 12.23 -20.18 -18.36
CA ALA A 349 11.23 -20.01 -17.31
C ALA A 349 10.91 -21.32 -16.56
N LEU A 350 10.79 -22.45 -17.28
CA LEU A 350 10.56 -23.76 -16.68
C LEU A 350 11.73 -24.23 -15.81
N GLN A 351 12.97 -23.96 -16.23
CA GLN A 351 14.16 -24.30 -15.44
C GLN A 351 14.21 -23.51 -14.12
N VAL A 352 13.91 -22.22 -14.16
CA VAL A 352 13.84 -21.39 -12.94
C VAL A 352 12.72 -21.89 -12.02
N GLU A 353 11.56 -22.25 -12.57
CA GLU A 353 10.48 -22.83 -11.76
C GLU A 353 10.85 -24.17 -11.12
N GLU A 354 11.59 -25.03 -11.84
CA GLU A 354 12.06 -26.32 -11.32
C GLU A 354 13.07 -26.12 -10.17
N GLN A 355 14.06 -25.24 -10.36
CA GLN A 355 15.02 -24.85 -9.31
C GLN A 355 14.32 -24.26 -8.08
N LEU A 356 13.26 -23.48 -8.28
CA LEU A 356 12.47 -22.92 -7.17
C LEU A 356 11.63 -23.97 -6.44
N ARG A 357 11.29 -25.10 -7.10
CA ARG A 357 10.50 -26.21 -6.56
C ARG A 357 11.35 -27.29 -5.89
N GLU A 358 12.62 -27.42 -6.23
CA GLU A 358 13.52 -28.42 -5.64
C GLU A 358 13.55 -28.35 -4.10
N GLY A 359 13.32 -29.50 -3.46
CA GLY A 359 13.34 -29.64 -2.00
C GLY A 359 12.15 -29.07 -1.23
N LYS A 360 11.11 -28.56 -1.92
CA LYS A 360 10.01 -27.80 -1.29
C LYS A 360 8.66 -28.52 -1.28
N HIS A 361 7.94 -28.41 -0.16
CA HIS A 361 6.58 -28.92 -0.01
C HIS A 361 5.55 -27.80 -0.28
N LEU A 362 5.13 -27.66 -1.54
CA LEU A 362 4.26 -26.57 -2.03
C LEU A 362 3.02 -26.31 -1.15
N TRP A 363 2.29 -27.36 -0.75
CA TRP A 363 1.11 -27.23 0.10
C TRP A 363 1.41 -26.66 1.48
N ARG A 364 2.51 -27.10 2.10
CA ARG A 364 2.93 -26.61 3.42
C ARG A 364 3.42 -25.17 3.32
N GLU A 365 4.17 -24.85 2.28
CA GLU A 365 4.69 -23.50 2.03
C GLU A 365 3.61 -22.47 1.71
N MET A 366 2.48 -22.90 1.15
CA MET A 366 1.33 -22.02 0.92
C MET A 366 0.84 -21.36 2.22
N PHE A 367 0.82 -22.10 3.33
CA PHE A 367 0.29 -21.65 4.61
C PHE A 367 1.38 -21.25 5.62
N THR A 368 2.59 -21.80 5.51
CA THR A 368 3.68 -21.49 6.45
C THR A 368 4.41 -20.19 6.08
N ILE A 369 4.66 -19.93 4.80
CA ILE A 369 5.35 -18.72 4.36
C ILE A 369 4.39 -17.52 4.47
N PRO A 370 4.72 -16.45 5.23
CA PRO A 370 3.81 -15.32 5.47
C PRO A 370 3.31 -14.64 4.18
N ARG A 371 4.17 -14.48 3.17
CA ARG A 371 3.83 -13.95 1.84
C ARG A 371 2.81 -14.83 1.12
N ASN A 372 3.04 -16.14 1.06
CA ASN A 372 2.13 -17.07 0.40
C ASN A 372 0.80 -17.14 1.16
N ARG A 373 0.85 -17.15 2.49
CA ARG A 373 -0.34 -17.19 3.35
C ARG A 373 -1.23 -15.97 3.13
N ARG A 374 -0.66 -14.76 3.00
CA ARG A 374 -1.44 -13.54 2.72
C ARG A 374 -2.09 -13.54 1.34
N ALA A 375 -1.39 -14.05 0.31
CA ALA A 375 -2.01 -14.26 -0.99
C ALA A 375 -3.10 -15.33 -0.94
N ALA A 376 -2.87 -16.46 -0.28
CA ALA A 376 -3.87 -17.51 -0.10
C ALA A 376 -5.11 -16.99 0.64
N GLN A 377 -4.92 -16.19 1.70
CA GLN A 377 -6.00 -15.54 2.44
C GLN A 377 -6.79 -14.57 1.56
N SER A 378 -6.10 -13.73 0.78
CA SER A 378 -6.74 -12.74 -0.09
C SER A 378 -7.52 -13.42 -1.22
N SER A 379 -6.93 -14.41 -1.88
CA SER A 379 -7.58 -15.22 -2.91
C SER A 379 -8.78 -16.00 -2.35
N PHE A 380 -8.64 -16.62 -1.18
CA PHE A 380 -9.75 -17.31 -0.51
C PHE A 380 -10.91 -16.36 -0.23
N PHE A 381 -10.61 -15.17 0.30
CA PHE A 381 -11.63 -14.18 0.63
C PHE A 381 -12.39 -13.70 -0.60
N VAL A 382 -11.69 -13.31 -1.66
CA VAL A 382 -12.34 -12.80 -2.88
C VAL A 382 -13.16 -13.91 -3.56
N MET A 383 -12.67 -15.16 -3.57
CA MET A 383 -13.45 -16.30 -4.09
C MET A 383 -14.67 -16.65 -3.23
N PHE A 384 -14.56 -16.52 -1.90
CA PHE A 384 -15.67 -16.66 -0.97
C PHE A 384 -16.73 -15.57 -1.21
N MET A 385 -16.30 -14.31 -1.31
CA MET A 385 -17.20 -13.18 -1.54
C MET A 385 -17.91 -13.25 -2.88
N GLN A 386 -17.29 -13.83 -3.91
CA GLN A 386 -17.94 -14.06 -5.19
C GLN A 386 -19.19 -14.94 -5.06
N GLN A 387 -19.20 -15.87 -4.11
CA GLN A 387 -20.34 -16.73 -3.85
C GLN A 387 -21.34 -16.06 -2.90
N PHE A 388 -20.85 -15.45 -1.84
CA PHE A 388 -21.65 -14.81 -0.80
C PHE A 388 -22.19 -13.43 -1.18
N CYS A 389 -21.83 -12.89 -2.34
CA CYS A 389 -22.51 -11.72 -2.90
C CYS A 389 -23.97 -12.03 -3.32
N GLY A 390 -24.34 -13.31 -3.42
CA GLY A 390 -25.71 -13.78 -3.66
C GLY A 390 -26.04 -14.08 -5.12
N VAL A 391 -25.13 -13.81 -6.07
CA VAL A 391 -25.39 -13.98 -7.51
C VAL A 391 -25.81 -15.42 -7.87
N ASN A 392 -25.16 -16.43 -7.28
CA ASN A 392 -25.45 -17.82 -7.62
C ASN A 392 -26.78 -18.29 -7.04
N SER A 393 -27.23 -17.73 -5.91
CA SER A 393 -28.62 -17.93 -5.47
C SER A 393 -29.60 -17.41 -6.50
N ILE A 394 -29.34 -16.23 -7.08
CA ILE A 394 -30.18 -15.67 -8.13
C ILE A 394 -30.10 -16.51 -9.42
N MET A 395 -28.90 -16.93 -9.85
CA MET A 395 -28.76 -17.75 -11.06
C MET A 395 -29.50 -19.08 -10.94
N TYR A 396 -29.41 -19.76 -9.79
CA TYR A 396 -30.08 -21.04 -9.58
C TYR A 396 -31.55 -20.93 -9.25
N TYR A 397 -32.01 -19.86 -8.61
CA TYR A 397 -33.38 -19.78 -8.09
C TYR A 397 -34.18 -18.57 -8.59
N SER A 398 -33.70 -17.80 -9.57
CA SER A 398 -34.42 -16.62 -10.09
C SER A 398 -35.86 -16.91 -10.51
N SER A 399 -36.13 -17.99 -11.26
CA SER A 399 -37.50 -18.38 -11.62
C SER A 399 -38.39 -18.59 -10.38
N SER A 400 -37.88 -19.27 -9.35
CA SER A 400 -38.59 -19.43 -8.07
C SER A 400 -38.73 -18.10 -7.33
N MET A 401 -37.71 -17.21 -7.34
CA MET A 401 -37.78 -15.89 -6.71
C MET A 401 -38.85 -15.00 -7.37
N PHE A 402 -38.97 -15.05 -8.70
CA PHE A 402 -40.01 -14.33 -9.43
C PHE A 402 -41.39 -14.93 -9.21
N ALA A 403 -41.49 -16.26 -9.13
CA ALA A 403 -42.74 -16.93 -8.74
C ALA A 403 -43.18 -16.51 -7.32
N ASP A 404 -42.25 -16.45 -6.36
CA ASP A 404 -42.51 -15.97 -4.99
C ASP A 404 -42.94 -14.49 -4.98
N ALA A 405 -42.44 -13.67 -5.90
CA ALA A 405 -42.87 -12.28 -6.06
C ALA A 405 -44.30 -12.14 -6.62
N GLY A 406 -44.87 -13.22 -7.18
CA GLY A 406 -46.21 -13.26 -7.75
C GLY A 406 -46.25 -13.26 -9.28
N PHE A 407 -45.15 -13.57 -9.96
CA PHE A 407 -45.21 -13.86 -11.39
C PHE A 407 -45.76 -15.28 -11.64
N ASP A 408 -46.56 -15.43 -12.69
CA ASP A 408 -46.86 -16.75 -13.23
C ASP A 408 -45.57 -17.42 -13.72
N ARG A 409 -45.50 -18.77 -13.66
CA ARG A 409 -44.31 -19.54 -14.06
C ARG A 409 -43.75 -19.13 -15.42
N ARG A 410 -44.63 -18.85 -16.39
CA ARG A 410 -44.23 -18.37 -17.74
C ARG A 410 -43.51 -17.03 -17.69
N MET A 411 -44.09 -16.07 -16.98
CA MET A 411 -43.49 -14.74 -16.84
C MET A 411 -42.23 -14.79 -15.98
N ALA A 412 -42.18 -15.66 -14.98
CA ALA A 412 -40.98 -15.89 -14.17
C ALA A 412 -39.80 -16.37 -15.02
N LEU A 413 -40.00 -17.39 -15.87
CA LEU A 413 -38.97 -17.90 -16.78
C LEU A 413 -38.51 -16.84 -17.80
N VAL A 414 -39.43 -16.08 -18.37
CA VAL A 414 -39.12 -14.98 -19.31
C VAL A 414 -38.36 -13.83 -18.62
N THR A 415 -38.71 -13.51 -17.37
CA THR A 415 -38.01 -12.48 -16.58
C THR A 415 -36.62 -12.97 -16.16
N SER A 416 -36.48 -14.26 -15.84
CA SER A 416 -35.17 -14.90 -15.64
C SER A 416 -34.28 -14.87 -16.88
N LEU A 417 -34.85 -15.01 -18.08
CA LEU A 417 -34.10 -14.78 -19.32
C LEU A 417 -33.57 -13.35 -19.42
N GLY A 418 -34.35 -12.35 -19.02
CA GLY A 418 -33.88 -10.97 -18.91
C GLY A 418 -32.65 -10.84 -18.01
N CYS A 419 -32.63 -11.54 -16.86
CA CYS A 419 -31.45 -11.56 -15.97
C CYS A 419 -30.20 -12.07 -16.70
N GLY A 420 -30.32 -13.15 -17.46
CA GLY A 420 -29.21 -13.73 -18.22
C GLY A 420 -28.68 -12.80 -19.32
N ILE A 421 -29.59 -12.17 -20.07
CA ILE A 421 -29.23 -11.21 -21.13
C ILE A 421 -28.50 -10.00 -20.52
N THR A 422 -29.03 -9.43 -19.44
CA THR A 422 -28.40 -8.30 -18.75
C THR A 422 -27.02 -8.68 -18.22
N ASN A 423 -26.87 -9.86 -17.61
CA ASN A 423 -25.58 -10.34 -17.12
C ASN A 423 -24.53 -10.48 -18.24
N TRP A 424 -24.92 -10.96 -19.43
CA TRP A 424 -23.98 -11.08 -20.55
C TRP A 424 -23.62 -9.73 -21.18
N ILE A 425 -24.60 -8.87 -21.44
CA ILE A 425 -24.36 -7.54 -22.04
C ILE A 425 -23.42 -6.72 -21.17
N PHE A 426 -23.64 -6.70 -19.85
CA PHE A 426 -22.81 -5.94 -18.90
C PHE A 426 -21.50 -6.64 -18.52
N ALA A 427 -21.25 -7.87 -19.00
CA ALA A 427 -19.94 -8.49 -18.95
C ALA A 427 -18.99 -7.97 -20.06
N LEU A 428 -19.51 -7.37 -21.15
CA LEU A 428 -18.68 -6.85 -22.25
C LEU A 428 -17.78 -5.68 -21.83
N PRO A 429 -18.27 -4.65 -21.10
CA PRO A 429 -17.41 -3.55 -20.64
C PRO A 429 -16.32 -4.01 -19.67
N ALA A 430 -16.55 -5.13 -18.95
CA ALA A 430 -15.64 -5.69 -17.95
C ALA A 430 -14.22 -5.94 -18.48
N VAL A 431 -14.13 -6.35 -19.76
CA VAL A 431 -12.86 -6.63 -20.44
C VAL A 431 -11.99 -5.37 -20.52
N TYR A 432 -12.60 -4.19 -20.65
CA TYR A 432 -11.89 -2.91 -20.72
C TYR A 432 -11.74 -2.25 -19.35
N THR A 433 -12.72 -2.38 -18.47
CA THR A 433 -12.71 -1.71 -17.16
C THR A 433 -11.73 -2.34 -16.18
N ILE A 434 -11.46 -3.64 -16.27
CA ILE A 434 -10.58 -4.32 -15.29
C ILE A 434 -9.14 -3.81 -15.31
N ASP A 435 -8.63 -3.47 -16.50
CA ASP A 435 -7.27 -2.96 -16.66
C ASP A 435 -7.18 -1.44 -16.44
N THR A 436 -8.27 -0.69 -16.67
CA THR A 436 -8.29 0.78 -16.50
C THR A 436 -8.62 1.23 -15.07
N PHE A 437 -9.53 0.57 -14.36
CA PHE A 437 -9.95 0.97 -13.01
C PHE A 437 -9.13 0.29 -11.90
N GLY A 438 -8.61 -0.91 -12.14
CA GLY A 438 -7.93 -1.73 -11.13
C GLY A 438 -8.86 -2.70 -10.41
N ARG A 439 -8.29 -3.75 -9.83
CA ARG A 439 -9.06 -4.90 -9.31
C ARG A 439 -9.73 -4.53 -8.00
N ARG A 440 -8.99 -3.95 -7.06
CA ARG A 440 -9.53 -3.56 -5.75
C ARG A 440 -10.57 -2.44 -5.89
N ASN A 441 -10.31 -1.46 -6.76
CA ASN A 441 -11.24 -0.36 -6.98
C ASN A 441 -12.59 -0.83 -7.54
N LEU A 442 -12.58 -1.79 -8.48
CA LEU A 442 -13.82 -2.40 -9.00
C LEU A 442 -14.63 -3.11 -7.91
N LEU A 443 -13.97 -3.79 -6.98
CA LEU A 443 -14.67 -4.43 -5.86
C LEU A 443 -15.24 -3.39 -4.88
N LEU A 444 -14.47 -2.33 -4.60
CA LEU A 444 -14.91 -1.25 -3.70
C LEU A 444 -16.10 -0.44 -4.24
N THR A 445 -16.22 -0.31 -5.57
CA THR A 445 -17.37 0.36 -6.19
C THR A 445 -18.58 -0.57 -6.32
N THR A 446 -18.37 -1.85 -6.61
CA THR A 446 -19.48 -2.78 -6.88
C THR A 446 -20.14 -3.34 -5.62
N PHE A 447 -19.40 -3.71 -4.57
CA PHE A 447 -19.99 -4.22 -3.32
C PHE A 447 -21.09 -3.34 -2.70
N PRO A 448 -20.91 -2.02 -2.51
CA PRO A 448 -21.95 -1.18 -1.91
C PRO A 448 -23.17 -1.04 -2.82
N LEU A 449 -22.96 -0.96 -4.14
CA LEU A 449 -24.06 -0.91 -5.11
C LEU A 449 -24.84 -2.23 -5.17
N MET A 450 -24.15 -3.37 -5.15
CA MET A 450 -24.78 -4.70 -5.05
C MET A 450 -25.60 -4.83 -3.78
N SER A 451 -25.06 -4.38 -2.64
CA SER A 451 -25.79 -4.36 -1.36
C SER A 451 -27.06 -3.50 -1.46
N LEU A 452 -26.96 -2.29 -2.02
CA LEU A 452 -28.10 -1.39 -2.21
C LEU A 452 -29.20 -2.04 -3.05
N PHE A 453 -28.86 -2.70 -4.16
CA PHE A 453 -29.84 -3.32 -5.04
C PHE A 453 -30.46 -4.61 -4.45
N LEU A 454 -29.71 -5.36 -3.65
CA LEU A 454 -30.26 -6.49 -2.89
C LEU A 454 -31.21 -6.01 -1.79
N LEU A 455 -30.88 -4.93 -1.08
CA LEU A 455 -31.79 -4.32 -0.10
C LEU A 455 -33.05 -3.77 -0.76
N PHE A 456 -32.91 -3.09 -1.91
CA PHE A 456 -34.03 -2.62 -2.71
C PHE A 456 -34.95 -3.79 -3.13
N THR A 457 -34.35 -4.89 -3.60
CA THR A 457 -35.10 -6.11 -3.96
C THR A 457 -35.82 -6.69 -2.74
N GLY A 458 -35.13 -6.81 -1.61
CA GLY A 458 -35.70 -7.31 -0.35
C GLY A 458 -36.86 -6.46 0.16
N PHE A 459 -36.70 -5.14 0.19
CA PHE A 459 -37.75 -4.21 0.64
C PHE A 459 -38.94 -4.15 -0.31
N SER A 460 -38.75 -4.45 -1.59
CA SER A 460 -39.84 -4.50 -2.58
C SER A 460 -40.91 -5.55 -2.22
N PHE A 461 -40.54 -6.62 -1.50
CA PHE A 461 -41.51 -7.63 -1.04
C PHE A 461 -42.46 -7.13 0.08
N TYR A 462 -42.23 -5.95 0.67
CA TYR A 462 -43.20 -5.32 1.60
C TYR A 462 -44.34 -4.59 0.88
N ILE A 463 -44.22 -4.38 -0.45
CA ILE A 463 -45.27 -3.72 -1.23
C ILE A 463 -46.47 -4.68 -1.33
N PRO A 464 -47.68 -4.24 -0.90
CA PRO A 464 -48.87 -5.09 -0.95
C PRO A 464 -49.41 -5.29 -2.37
N ASP A 465 -49.22 -4.31 -3.26
CA ASP A 465 -49.61 -4.41 -4.66
C ASP A 465 -48.69 -5.36 -5.44
N GLN A 466 -49.28 -6.40 -6.06
CA GLN A 466 -48.56 -7.45 -6.77
C GLN A 466 -47.83 -6.92 -8.01
N THR A 467 -48.45 -6.00 -8.75
CA THR A 467 -47.86 -5.47 -10.00
C THR A 467 -46.65 -4.60 -9.71
N SER A 468 -46.76 -3.70 -8.72
CA SER A 468 -45.64 -2.87 -8.28
C SER A 468 -44.52 -3.69 -7.65
N ARG A 469 -44.87 -4.69 -6.81
CA ARG A 469 -43.88 -5.59 -6.19
C ARG A 469 -43.06 -6.34 -7.23
N THR A 470 -43.72 -6.98 -8.20
CA THR A 470 -43.05 -7.77 -9.25
C THR A 470 -42.14 -6.92 -10.12
N ALA A 471 -42.58 -5.71 -10.50
CA ALA A 471 -41.77 -4.76 -11.25
C ALA A 471 -40.53 -4.29 -10.46
N CYS A 472 -40.68 -3.97 -9.17
CA CYS A 472 -39.55 -3.53 -8.33
C CYS A 472 -38.55 -4.67 -8.06
N VAL A 473 -39.03 -5.90 -7.79
CA VAL A 473 -38.15 -7.07 -7.59
C VAL A 473 -37.34 -7.38 -8.86
N ALA A 474 -37.97 -7.38 -10.03
CA ALA A 474 -37.27 -7.55 -11.32
C ALA A 474 -36.23 -6.45 -11.55
N THR A 475 -36.61 -5.19 -11.31
CA THR A 475 -35.71 -4.05 -11.45
C THR A 475 -34.50 -4.17 -10.53
N GLY A 476 -34.70 -4.54 -9.25
CA GLY A 476 -33.61 -4.72 -8.29
C GLY A 476 -32.64 -5.82 -8.68
N ILE A 477 -33.15 -6.97 -9.14
CA ILE A 477 -32.31 -8.07 -9.61
C ILE A 477 -31.54 -7.68 -10.88
N TYR A 478 -32.16 -6.98 -11.83
CA TYR A 478 -31.46 -6.53 -13.04
C TYR A 478 -30.37 -5.51 -12.73
N LEU A 479 -30.63 -4.53 -11.86
CA LEU A 479 -29.63 -3.57 -11.41
C LEU A 479 -28.47 -4.25 -10.67
N PHE A 480 -28.77 -5.28 -9.86
CA PHE A 480 -27.73 -6.11 -9.25
C PHE A 480 -26.86 -6.80 -10.32
N MET A 481 -27.45 -7.39 -11.36
CA MET A 481 -26.68 -8.03 -12.46
C MET A 481 -25.79 -7.02 -13.18
N ILE A 482 -26.31 -5.83 -13.49
CA ILE A 482 -25.57 -4.74 -14.15
C ILE A 482 -24.28 -4.39 -13.41
N VAL A 483 -24.33 -4.37 -12.07
CA VAL A 483 -23.17 -4.03 -11.24
C VAL A 483 -22.26 -5.24 -10.99
N TYR A 484 -22.83 -6.43 -10.86
CA TYR A 484 -22.07 -7.66 -10.63
C TYR A 484 -21.16 -8.00 -11.81
N SER A 485 -21.69 -7.94 -13.05
CA SER A 485 -20.99 -8.43 -14.24
C SER A 485 -19.62 -7.77 -14.51
N PRO A 486 -19.44 -6.45 -14.38
CA PRO A 486 -18.14 -5.82 -14.61
C PRO A 486 -17.16 -5.88 -13.43
N GLY A 487 -17.61 -6.20 -12.21
CA GLY A 487 -16.77 -6.23 -11.01
C GLY A 487 -16.53 -7.64 -10.48
N GLU A 488 -17.42 -8.11 -9.60
CA GLU A 488 -17.27 -9.37 -8.86
C GLU A 488 -17.30 -10.62 -9.75
N GLY A 489 -17.86 -10.53 -10.97
CA GLY A 489 -17.76 -11.63 -11.95
C GLY A 489 -16.30 -11.96 -12.33
N PRO A 490 -15.58 -11.05 -13.00
CA PRO A 490 -14.24 -11.32 -13.53
C PRO A 490 -13.10 -11.18 -12.51
N VAL A 491 -13.22 -10.30 -11.52
CA VAL A 491 -12.10 -9.94 -10.63
C VAL A 491 -11.56 -11.12 -9.80
N PRO A 492 -12.37 -12.00 -9.19
CA PRO A 492 -11.88 -13.06 -8.29
C PRO A 492 -10.90 -14.04 -8.92
N PHE A 493 -11.19 -14.50 -10.15
CA PHE A 493 -10.32 -15.42 -10.88
C PHE A 493 -9.01 -14.75 -11.28
N THR A 494 -9.08 -13.50 -11.75
CA THR A 494 -7.91 -12.73 -12.17
C THR A 494 -7.03 -12.35 -11.00
N TYR A 495 -7.63 -11.86 -9.92
CA TYR A 495 -6.93 -11.51 -8.69
C TYR A 495 -6.21 -12.72 -8.12
N SER A 496 -6.87 -13.88 -8.06
CA SER A 496 -6.24 -15.11 -7.56
C SER A 496 -5.06 -15.55 -8.42
N ALA A 497 -5.16 -15.40 -9.75
CA ALA A 497 -4.07 -15.73 -10.66
C ALA A 497 -2.86 -14.80 -10.50
N GLU A 498 -3.10 -13.53 -10.19
CA GLU A 498 -2.06 -12.51 -9.96
C GLU A 498 -1.43 -12.60 -8.56
N ALA A 499 -2.21 -12.95 -7.53
CA ALA A 499 -1.77 -12.95 -6.14
C ALA A 499 -0.71 -14.02 -5.81
N PHE A 500 -0.79 -15.19 -6.46
CA PHE A 500 0.13 -16.30 -6.18
C PHE A 500 1.46 -16.16 -6.97
N PRO A 501 2.62 -16.41 -6.31
CA PRO A 501 3.92 -16.51 -6.97
C PRO A 501 3.95 -17.63 -8.01
N LEU A 502 4.78 -17.49 -9.05
CA LEU A 502 4.89 -18.43 -10.20
C LEU A 502 5.00 -19.89 -9.78
N TYR A 503 5.92 -20.23 -8.85
CA TYR A 503 6.22 -21.61 -8.49
C TYR A 503 5.04 -22.34 -7.80
N ILE A 504 4.18 -21.61 -7.09
CA ILE A 504 3.03 -22.13 -6.33
C ILE A 504 1.67 -21.80 -6.96
N ARG A 505 1.65 -21.03 -8.06
CA ARG A 505 0.42 -20.51 -8.69
C ARG A 505 -0.57 -21.59 -9.06
N ASP A 506 -0.10 -22.72 -9.61
CA ASP A 506 -0.98 -23.83 -10.03
C ASP A 506 -1.76 -24.41 -8.83
N VAL A 507 -1.06 -24.59 -7.69
CA VAL A 507 -1.64 -25.10 -6.44
C VAL A 507 -2.57 -24.06 -5.81
N GLY A 508 -2.13 -22.80 -5.76
CA GLY A 508 -2.92 -21.69 -5.24
C GLY A 508 -4.22 -21.46 -6.03
N MET A 509 -4.17 -21.55 -7.36
CA MET A 509 -5.36 -21.45 -8.21
C MET A 509 -6.31 -22.62 -8.03
N SER A 510 -5.79 -23.83 -7.82
CA SER A 510 -6.61 -25.01 -7.53
C SER A 510 -7.34 -24.83 -6.18
N PHE A 511 -6.64 -24.33 -5.17
CA PHE A 511 -7.21 -23.99 -3.86
C PHE A 511 -8.28 -22.89 -3.96
N ALA A 512 -8.01 -21.81 -4.70
CA ALA A 512 -8.96 -20.72 -4.92
C ALA A 512 -10.22 -21.22 -5.65
N THR A 513 -10.06 -22.01 -6.71
CA THR A 513 -11.19 -22.56 -7.48
C THR A 513 -12.00 -23.58 -6.69
N ALA A 514 -11.35 -24.43 -5.89
CA ALA A 514 -12.04 -25.36 -4.98
C ALA A 514 -12.85 -24.60 -3.92
N THR A 515 -12.32 -23.47 -3.43
CA THR A 515 -13.02 -22.57 -2.51
C THR A 515 -14.28 -22.00 -3.15
N THR A 516 -14.17 -21.48 -4.39
CA THR A 516 -15.31 -20.97 -5.16
C THR A 516 -16.41 -22.01 -5.29
N TRP A 517 -16.07 -23.23 -5.72
CA TRP A 517 -17.07 -24.28 -5.92
C TRP A 517 -17.64 -24.83 -4.61
N GLY A 518 -16.84 -24.90 -3.55
CA GLY A 518 -17.29 -25.32 -2.23
C GLY A 518 -18.33 -24.36 -1.65
N PHE A 519 -18.08 -23.05 -1.74
CA PHE A 519 -19.05 -22.06 -1.29
C PHE A 519 -20.23 -21.92 -2.25
N ASN A 520 -20.05 -22.19 -3.54
CA ASN A 520 -21.17 -22.31 -4.48
C ASN A 520 -22.15 -23.42 -4.06
N PHE A 521 -21.62 -24.59 -3.69
CA PHE A 521 -22.43 -25.69 -3.13
C PHE A 521 -23.20 -25.24 -1.88
N ILE A 522 -22.52 -24.58 -0.93
CA ILE A 522 -23.15 -24.08 0.31
C ILE A 522 -24.30 -23.13 0.00
N VAL A 523 -24.09 -22.15 -0.89
CA VAL A 523 -25.11 -21.18 -1.31
C VAL A 523 -26.30 -21.88 -1.98
N SER A 524 -26.04 -22.83 -2.88
CA SER A 524 -27.07 -23.60 -3.57
C SER A 524 -27.91 -24.47 -2.62
N LEU A 525 -27.25 -25.07 -1.62
CA LEU A 525 -27.89 -25.91 -0.59
C LEU A 525 -28.73 -25.08 0.40
N THR A 526 -28.22 -23.93 0.82
CA THR A 526 -28.77 -23.15 1.94
C THR A 526 -29.83 -22.14 1.52
N TRP A 527 -29.92 -21.75 0.24
CA TRP A 527 -30.88 -20.74 -0.23
C TRP A 527 -32.33 -21.02 0.18
N LEU A 528 -32.84 -22.21 -0.12
CA LEU A 528 -34.25 -22.55 0.14
C LEU A 528 -34.57 -22.60 1.65
N PRO A 529 -33.77 -23.28 2.50
CA PRO A 529 -33.93 -23.19 3.96
C PRO A 529 -33.79 -21.76 4.51
N LEU A 530 -32.86 -20.97 3.99
CA LEU A 530 -32.65 -19.58 4.41
C LEU A 530 -33.87 -18.72 4.12
N ARG A 531 -34.44 -18.84 2.91
CA ARG A 531 -35.67 -18.14 2.52
C ARG A 531 -36.84 -18.52 3.41
N ASP A 532 -37.00 -19.80 3.74
CA ASP A 532 -38.12 -20.26 4.58
C ASP A 532 -37.97 -19.78 6.04
N ALA A 533 -36.74 -19.63 6.55
CA ALA A 533 -36.47 -19.16 7.91
C ALA A 533 -36.48 -17.63 8.07
N PHE A 534 -35.92 -16.89 7.11
CA PHE A 534 -35.72 -15.44 7.17
C PHE A 534 -36.71 -14.65 6.32
N SER A 535 -37.67 -15.33 5.67
CA SER A 535 -38.51 -14.81 4.59
C SER A 535 -37.70 -14.27 3.39
N PRO A 536 -38.32 -13.98 2.23
CA PRO A 536 -37.59 -13.43 1.08
C PRO A 536 -36.83 -12.13 1.41
N GLN A 537 -37.43 -11.26 2.23
CA GLN A 537 -36.85 -9.98 2.65
C GLN A 537 -35.54 -10.20 3.42
N GLY A 538 -35.55 -11.08 4.43
CA GLY A 538 -34.36 -11.35 5.23
C GLY A 538 -33.30 -12.15 4.48
N ALA A 539 -33.69 -13.01 3.52
CA ALA A 539 -32.74 -13.72 2.67
C ALA A 539 -31.95 -12.78 1.73
N PHE A 540 -32.60 -11.80 1.10
CA PHE A 540 -31.90 -10.77 0.33
C PHE A 540 -31.08 -9.85 1.25
N GLY A 541 -31.60 -9.49 2.42
CA GLY A 541 -30.87 -8.72 3.43
C GLY A 541 -29.61 -9.42 3.95
N TRP A 542 -29.63 -10.76 4.08
CA TRP A 542 -28.47 -11.56 4.46
C TRP A 542 -27.32 -11.40 3.46
N TYR A 543 -27.59 -11.56 2.16
CA TYR A 543 -26.56 -11.34 1.13
C TYR A 543 -26.16 -9.87 1.01
N ALA A 544 -27.07 -8.92 1.23
CA ALA A 544 -26.70 -7.51 1.29
C ALA A 544 -25.71 -7.21 2.44
N ALA A 545 -25.91 -7.79 3.62
CA ALA A 545 -24.99 -7.67 4.75
C ALA A 545 -23.61 -8.25 4.41
N TRP A 546 -23.55 -9.40 3.73
CA TRP A 546 -22.29 -9.96 3.23
C TRP A 546 -21.61 -9.04 2.23
N ASN A 547 -22.34 -8.38 1.33
CA ASN A 547 -21.74 -7.40 0.42
C ASN A 547 -21.15 -6.19 1.17
N VAL A 548 -21.78 -5.71 2.25
CA VAL A 548 -21.21 -4.66 3.12
C VAL A 548 -19.95 -5.15 3.82
N PHE A 549 -19.96 -6.37 4.35
CA PHE A 549 -18.77 -6.98 4.93
C PHE A 549 -17.64 -7.14 3.91
N GLY A 550 -17.98 -7.56 2.69
CA GLY A 550 -17.11 -7.62 1.52
C GLY A 550 -16.43 -6.29 1.23
N TRP A 551 -17.21 -5.21 1.22
CA TRP A 551 -16.72 -3.85 1.03
C TRP A 551 -15.74 -3.42 2.12
N ILE A 552 -16.08 -3.61 3.40
CA ILE A 552 -15.23 -3.28 4.55
C ILE A 552 -13.90 -4.04 4.47
N PHE A 553 -13.95 -5.36 4.26
CA PHE A 553 -12.74 -6.17 4.19
C PHE A 553 -11.90 -5.82 2.96
N CYS A 554 -12.53 -5.59 1.80
CA CYS A 554 -11.82 -5.17 0.60
C CYS A 554 -11.09 -3.83 0.80
N TYR A 555 -11.67 -2.93 1.60
CA TYR A 555 -11.05 -1.65 1.92
C TYR A 555 -9.81 -1.84 2.81
N PHE A 556 -9.90 -2.64 3.88
CA PHE A 556 -8.82 -2.74 4.86
C PHE A 556 -7.75 -3.79 4.54
N CYS A 557 -8.14 -4.93 3.96
CA CYS A 557 -7.31 -6.13 3.89
C CYS A 557 -6.86 -6.49 2.48
N LEU A 558 -7.54 -6.02 1.43
CA LEU A 558 -7.24 -6.42 0.06
C LEU A 558 -6.21 -5.46 -0.58
N PRO A 559 -5.00 -5.93 -0.94
CA PRO A 559 -4.05 -5.12 -1.69
C PRO A 559 -4.47 -4.99 -3.16
N GLU A 560 -4.11 -3.87 -3.79
CA GLU A 560 -4.29 -3.64 -5.23
C GLU A 560 -3.23 -4.40 -6.04
N THR A 561 -3.64 -5.00 -7.16
CA THR A 561 -2.75 -5.76 -8.06
C THR A 561 -2.54 -5.09 -9.42
N LYS A 562 -3.29 -4.02 -9.71
CA LYS A 562 -3.26 -3.32 -10.99
C LYS A 562 -1.86 -2.83 -11.39
N ALA A 563 -1.44 -3.23 -12.60
CA ALA A 563 -0.22 -2.76 -13.27
C ALA A 563 1.07 -2.99 -12.47
N LEU A 564 1.03 -3.87 -11.47
CA LEU A 564 2.20 -4.33 -10.74
C LEU A 564 2.76 -5.56 -11.43
N SER A 565 4.07 -5.60 -11.57
CA SER A 565 4.80 -6.82 -11.93
C SER A 565 4.68 -7.87 -10.82
N LEU A 566 4.92 -9.14 -11.14
CA LEU A 566 4.83 -10.25 -10.18
C LEU A 566 5.78 -10.06 -8.98
N GLU A 567 6.91 -9.40 -9.20
CA GLU A 567 7.89 -9.08 -8.15
C GLU A 567 7.46 -7.89 -7.29
N GLU A 568 6.82 -6.88 -7.87
CA GLU A 568 6.20 -5.78 -7.11
C GLU A 568 5.02 -6.31 -6.29
N LEU A 569 4.28 -7.30 -6.80
CA LEU A 569 3.26 -8.03 -6.05
C LEU A 569 3.88 -8.80 -4.87
N ASP A 570 5.08 -9.38 -5.04
CA ASP A 570 5.79 -9.99 -3.91
C ASP A 570 6.14 -8.98 -2.82
N GLN A 571 6.50 -7.74 -3.18
CA GLN A 571 6.68 -6.65 -2.21
C GLN A 571 5.37 -6.25 -1.55
N VAL A 572 4.26 -6.18 -2.29
CA VAL A 572 2.95 -5.81 -1.73
C VAL A 572 2.44 -6.87 -0.75
N PHE A 573 2.50 -8.16 -1.13
CA PHE A 573 2.07 -9.26 -0.28
C PHE A 573 3.11 -9.67 0.77
N SER A 574 4.32 -9.08 0.79
CA SER A 574 5.28 -9.24 1.89
C SER A 574 4.95 -8.35 3.09
N VAL A 575 4.18 -7.28 2.88
CA VAL A 575 3.75 -6.36 3.94
C VAL A 575 2.77 -7.06 4.90
N PRO A 576 2.95 -6.94 6.23
CA PRO A 576 1.98 -7.43 7.21
C PRO A 576 0.60 -6.77 7.04
N THR A 577 -0.46 -7.57 7.02
CA THR A 577 -1.85 -7.08 6.91
C THR A 577 -2.18 -6.04 7.97
N ARG A 578 -1.64 -6.17 9.19
CA ARG A 578 -1.79 -5.16 10.26
C ARG A 578 -1.26 -3.78 9.88
N LYS A 579 -0.13 -3.70 9.17
CA LYS A 579 0.43 -2.43 8.69
C LYS A 579 -0.41 -1.85 7.57
N HIS A 580 -0.90 -2.69 6.66
CA HIS A 580 -1.82 -2.29 5.59
C HIS A 580 -3.11 -1.72 6.18
N ILE A 581 -3.74 -2.42 7.13
CA ILE A 581 -4.96 -1.97 7.82
C ILE A 581 -4.71 -0.63 8.50
N ASN A 582 -3.62 -0.48 9.27
CA ASN A 582 -3.31 0.77 9.96
C ASN A 582 -3.13 1.96 8.99
N HIS A 583 -2.51 1.71 7.83
CA HIS A 583 -2.35 2.74 6.80
C HIS A 583 -3.70 3.22 6.25
N TYR A 584 -4.60 2.29 5.87
CA TYR A 584 -5.92 2.67 5.37
C TYR A 584 -6.85 3.20 6.47
N ALA A 585 -6.73 2.73 7.71
CA ALA A 585 -7.43 3.30 8.84
C ALA A 585 -7.01 4.75 9.11
N GLY A 586 -5.72 5.07 8.98
CA GLY A 586 -5.21 6.44 9.05
C GLY A 586 -5.63 7.32 7.86
N MET A 587 -6.07 6.73 6.74
CA MET A 587 -6.54 7.43 5.55
C MET A 587 -8.05 7.72 5.56
N LEU A 588 -8.83 7.08 6.44
CA LEU A 588 -10.28 7.33 6.59
C LEU A 588 -10.64 8.82 6.85
N PRO A 589 -9.88 9.59 7.66
CA PRO A 589 -10.14 11.03 7.83
C PRO A 589 -9.81 11.85 6.58
N TRP A 590 -8.93 11.35 5.70
CA TRP A 590 -8.45 12.04 4.51
C TRP A 590 -9.53 12.13 3.41
N THR A 591 -10.45 11.15 3.33
CA THR A 591 -11.54 11.15 2.34
C THR A 591 -12.63 12.21 2.60
N TYR A 592 -12.64 12.86 3.76
CA TYR A 592 -13.65 13.86 4.15
C TYR A 592 -13.17 15.32 4.06
N LYS A 593 -11.87 15.59 3.82
CA LYS A 593 -11.34 16.95 3.66
C LYS A 593 -11.07 17.25 2.18
N LYS A 594 -12.12 17.67 1.46
CA LYS A 594 -12.02 18.21 0.10
C LYS A 594 -12.35 19.70 0.11
N ALA A 595 -11.52 20.51 -0.56
CA ALA A 595 -11.79 21.93 -0.76
C ALA A 595 -11.68 22.34 -2.22
N THR A 596 -12.58 23.21 -2.66
CA THR A 596 -12.66 23.74 -4.02
C THR A 596 -12.25 25.21 -4.02
N PHE A 597 -11.32 25.59 -4.90
CA PHE A 597 -10.84 26.96 -5.06
C PHE A 597 -11.15 27.48 -6.46
N ASN A 598 -11.60 28.73 -6.59
CA ASN A 598 -11.79 29.38 -7.88
C ASN A 598 -10.54 30.21 -8.21
N VAL A 599 -9.82 29.83 -9.27
CA VAL A 599 -8.47 30.31 -9.58
C VAL A 599 -8.35 30.70 -11.06
N ASP A 600 -7.71 31.84 -11.35
CA ASP A 600 -7.44 32.28 -12.72
C ASP A 600 -6.27 31.51 -13.35
N HIS A 601 -6.56 30.77 -14.41
CA HIS A 601 -5.64 29.88 -15.11
C HIS A 601 -4.44 30.61 -15.73
N ALA A 602 -4.64 31.83 -16.24
CA ALA A 602 -3.57 32.59 -16.87
C ALA A 602 -2.50 33.03 -15.85
N ALA A 603 -2.93 33.38 -14.63
CA ALA A 603 -2.03 33.76 -13.55
C ALA A 603 -1.19 32.58 -13.03
N LEU A 604 -1.77 31.38 -12.92
CA LEU A 604 -1.06 30.17 -12.48
C LEU A 604 0.04 29.72 -13.47
N ILE A 605 -0.24 29.76 -14.77
CA ILE A 605 0.71 29.33 -15.80
C ILE A 605 1.87 30.32 -15.97
N ASN A 606 1.60 31.61 -15.77
CA ASN A 606 2.60 32.67 -15.91
C ASN A 606 3.48 32.81 -14.68
N SER A 607 3.01 32.40 -13.50
CA SER A 607 3.75 32.62 -12.26
C SER A 607 4.86 31.60 -12.02
N THR A 608 4.66 30.31 -12.30
CA THR A 608 5.64 29.26 -11.96
C THR A 608 5.63 28.07 -12.94
N GLN A 609 6.83 27.54 -13.22
CA GLN A 609 7.01 26.40 -14.14
C GLN A 609 6.39 25.09 -13.62
N PHE A 610 6.25 24.97 -12.30
CA PHE A 610 5.61 23.85 -11.62
C PHE A 610 4.14 23.68 -12.06
N PHE A 611 3.32 24.73 -11.97
CA PHE A 611 1.90 24.65 -12.34
C PHE A 611 1.70 24.45 -13.85
N ARG A 612 2.60 24.99 -14.70
CA ARG A 612 2.59 24.72 -16.14
C ARG A 612 2.77 23.23 -16.45
N GLY A 613 3.79 22.57 -15.86
CA GLY A 613 4.01 21.14 -16.05
C GLY A 613 2.96 20.24 -15.39
N TRP A 614 2.39 20.69 -14.28
CA TRP A 614 1.33 19.99 -13.57
C TRP A 614 0.00 19.97 -14.34
N LEU A 615 -0.42 21.12 -14.89
CA LEU A 615 -1.62 21.25 -15.72
C LEU A 615 -1.51 20.48 -17.05
N ASP A 616 -0.35 20.47 -17.69
CA ASP A 616 -0.13 19.76 -18.96
C ASP A 616 -0.21 18.22 -18.87
N ARG A 617 0.10 17.65 -17.69
CA ARG A 617 0.03 16.20 -17.42
C ARG A 617 -1.36 15.72 -17.01
N ASN A 618 -2.18 16.57 -16.38
CA ASN A 618 -3.49 16.23 -15.82
C ASN A 618 -4.66 16.69 -16.71
N ARG A 619 -4.54 16.53 -18.04
CA ARG A 619 -5.48 17.01 -19.06
C ARG A 619 -6.95 16.52 -18.95
N PHE A 620 -7.27 15.60 -18.03
CA PHE A 620 -8.60 15.00 -17.87
C PHE A 620 -9.33 15.36 -16.56
N SER A 621 -8.70 16.05 -15.59
CA SER A 621 -9.30 16.37 -14.29
C SER A 621 -9.63 17.87 -14.11
N MET A 622 -9.98 18.57 -15.19
CA MET A 622 -10.50 19.94 -15.09
C MET A 622 -11.92 19.99 -15.67
N LYS A 623 -12.90 20.22 -14.79
CA LYS A 623 -14.24 20.68 -15.19
C LYS A 623 -14.15 22.06 -15.86
N PRO A 624 -15.12 22.45 -16.70
CA PRO A 624 -15.04 23.70 -17.43
C PRO A 624 -15.12 24.91 -16.49
N LYS A 625 -14.11 25.79 -16.59
CA LYS A 625 -13.88 27.08 -15.89
C LYS A 625 -13.38 27.00 -14.44
N ASN A 626 -12.09 27.33 -14.28
CA ASN A 626 -11.44 27.96 -13.12
C ASN A 626 -11.54 27.30 -11.73
N VAL A 627 -12.08 26.08 -11.57
CA VAL A 627 -12.17 25.43 -10.25
C VAL A 627 -11.05 24.39 -10.08
N LEU A 628 -10.23 24.57 -9.03
CA LEU A 628 -9.18 23.67 -8.58
C LEU A 628 -9.67 22.88 -7.36
N GLU A 629 -9.74 21.55 -7.45
CA GLU A 629 -10.05 20.66 -6.31
C GLU A 629 -8.74 20.17 -5.67
N LEU A 630 -8.60 20.42 -4.36
CA LEU A 630 -7.45 19.95 -3.56
C LEU A 630 -7.92 18.99 -2.47
N ASP A 631 -7.24 17.85 -2.38
CA ASP A 631 -7.48 16.79 -1.40
C ASP A 631 -6.32 16.72 -0.39
N GLY A 632 -6.63 16.79 0.91
CA GLY A 632 -5.69 16.43 1.99
C GLY A 632 -5.61 17.35 3.20
N SER A 633 -4.59 17.14 4.04
CA SER A 633 -4.40 17.84 5.32
C SER A 633 -3.92 19.30 5.18
N ASN A 634 -3.31 19.65 4.04
CA ASN A 634 -2.55 20.90 3.86
C ASN A 634 -3.28 21.91 2.94
N ILE A 635 -4.61 21.87 2.96
CA ILE A 635 -5.48 22.74 2.13
C ILE A 635 -5.20 24.22 2.40
N VAL A 636 -5.03 24.57 3.68
CA VAL A 636 -4.77 25.95 4.12
C VAL A 636 -3.38 26.43 3.65
N THR A 637 -2.38 25.55 3.68
CA THR A 637 -1.04 25.85 3.18
C THR A 637 -1.04 26.10 1.67
N PHE A 638 -1.79 25.30 0.90
CA PHE A 638 -1.97 25.54 -0.54
C PHE A 638 -2.75 26.83 -0.81
N GLU A 639 -3.76 27.15 0.00
CA GLU A 639 -4.52 28.40 -0.10
C GLU A 639 -3.61 29.61 0.08
N ILE A 640 -2.65 29.58 1.01
CA ILE A 640 -1.68 30.66 1.22
C ILE A 640 -0.85 30.91 -0.05
N ILE A 641 -0.34 29.84 -0.69
CA ILE A 641 0.44 29.96 -1.93
C ILE A 641 -0.43 30.47 -3.08
N LEU A 642 -1.64 29.92 -3.24
CA LEU A 642 -2.56 30.37 -4.29
C LEU A 642 -2.92 31.85 -4.10
N ARG A 643 -3.30 32.29 -2.89
CA ARG A 643 -3.59 33.71 -2.62
C ARG A 643 -2.37 34.60 -2.85
N LYS A 644 -1.16 34.13 -2.55
CA LYS A 644 0.07 34.86 -2.87
C LYS A 644 0.29 35.01 -4.37
N LEU A 645 0.15 33.94 -5.15
CA LEU A 645 0.27 33.97 -6.61
C LEU A 645 -0.79 34.89 -7.27
N HIS A 646 -1.92 35.11 -6.61
CA HIS A 646 -3.00 35.99 -7.04
C HIS A 646 -3.00 37.38 -6.38
N ASN A 647 -1.98 37.73 -5.59
CA ASN A 647 -1.87 38.99 -4.84
C ASN A 647 -3.05 39.30 -3.89
N THR A 648 -3.74 38.28 -3.36
CA THR A 648 -4.88 38.40 -2.44
C THR A 648 -4.56 37.91 -1.02
N LEU A 649 -3.28 37.75 -0.69
CA LEU A 649 -2.83 37.21 0.60
C LEU A 649 -3.29 38.06 1.79
N GLU A 650 -3.35 39.39 1.65
CA GLU A 650 -3.79 40.33 2.70
C GLU A 650 -5.27 40.18 3.08
N GLN A 651 -6.09 39.52 2.23
CA GLN A 651 -7.51 39.28 2.48
C GLN A 651 -7.76 38.02 3.32
N MET A 652 -6.72 37.24 3.63
CA MET A 652 -6.84 36.03 4.43
C MET A 652 -6.84 36.38 5.92
N SER A 653 -7.82 35.86 6.67
CA SER A 653 -7.83 36.02 8.12
C SER A 653 -6.67 35.24 8.75
N VAL A 654 -5.73 35.96 9.35
CA VAL A 654 -4.53 35.41 10.02
C VAL A 654 -4.87 34.36 11.09
N GLY A 655 -6.06 34.46 11.71
CA GLY A 655 -6.54 33.53 12.73
C GLY A 655 -7.03 32.17 12.22
N ALA A 656 -7.16 31.96 10.90
CA ALA A 656 -7.61 30.70 10.31
C ALA A 656 -6.45 29.71 10.04
N VAL A 657 -5.20 30.17 10.17
CA VAL A 657 -4.00 29.37 9.89
C VAL A 657 -3.46 28.77 11.18
N SER A 658 -3.38 27.44 11.23
CA SER A 658 -2.80 26.74 12.37
C SER A 658 -1.27 26.72 12.30
N LEU A 659 -0.62 26.46 13.43
CA LEU A 659 0.84 26.31 13.48
C LEU A 659 1.33 25.16 12.60
N ALA A 660 0.57 24.05 12.50
CA ALA A 660 0.92 22.92 11.64
C ALA A 660 1.00 23.32 10.16
N ASP A 661 0.06 24.17 9.69
CA ASP A 661 0.02 24.64 8.30
C ASP A 661 1.26 25.47 7.91
N ILE A 662 1.88 26.15 8.89
CA ILE A 662 3.10 26.94 8.71
C ILE A 662 4.35 26.07 8.62
N TRP A 663 4.36 24.91 9.28
CA TRP A 663 5.47 23.97 9.17
C TRP A 663 5.54 23.32 7.78
N ASP A 664 4.40 23.16 7.10
CA ASP A 664 4.30 22.68 5.72
C ASP A 664 4.73 23.71 4.66
N LEU A 665 4.48 24.99 4.93
CA LEU A 665 4.57 26.06 3.95
C LEU A 665 5.95 26.18 3.27
N PRO A 666 7.10 26.06 3.97
CA PRO A 666 8.40 26.13 3.31
C PRO A 666 8.69 25.00 2.32
N TYR A 667 8.22 23.79 2.61
CA TYR A 667 8.38 22.65 1.70
C TYR A 667 7.59 22.87 0.41
N LEU A 668 6.38 23.41 0.56
CA LEU A 668 5.52 23.72 -0.57
C LEU A 668 6.05 24.92 -1.37
N CYS A 669 6.58 25.96 -0.72
CA CYS A 669 7.28 27.08 -1.38
C CYS A 669 8.46 26.60 -2.23
N GLN A 670 9.28 25.67 -1.73
CA GLN A 670 10.39 25.09 -2.49
C GLN A 670 9.89 24.30 -3.71
N THR A 671 8.81 23.52 -3.54
CA THR A 671 8.19 22.73 -4.61
C THR A 671 7.56 23.60 -5.69
N CYS A 672 6.92 24.71 -5.29
CA CYS A 672 6.30 25.67 -6.18
C CYS A 672 7.28 26.72 -6.72
N HIS A 673 8.55 26.73 -6.29
CA HIS A 673 9.55 27.76 -6.63
C HIS A 673 9.16 29.19 -6.24
N VAL A 674 8.49 29.36 -5.11
CA VAL A 674 8.18 30.67 -4.51
C VAL A 674 9.23 30.99 -3.44
N ASP A 675 9.84 32.18 -3.49
CA ASP A 675 10.82 32.60 -2.46
C ASP A 675 10.10 32.84 -1.12
N CYS A 676 10.59 32.18 -0.06
CA CYS A 676 10.04 32.32 1.29
C CYS A 676 10.19 33.75 1.83
N LYS A 677 11.16 34.53 1.33
CA LYS A 677 11.35 35.94 1.73
C LYS A 677 10.16 36.84 1.40
N GLU A 678 9.39 36.50 0.36
CA GLU A 678 8.20 37.27 0.01
C GLU A 678 7.05 37.10 1.00
N LEU A 679 7.12 36.09 1.87
CA LEU A 679 6.11 35.78 2.88
C LEU A 679 6.49 36.31 4.28
N THR A 680 7.69 36.86 4.46
CA THR A 680 8.22 37.31 5.76
C THR A 680 7.31 38.36 6.43
N GLN A 681 6.78 39.33 5.68
CA GLN A 681 5.92 40.38 6.24
C GLN A 681 4.56 39.84 6.74
N TRP A 682 4.00 38.87 6.02
CA TRP A 682 2.77 38.19 6.42
C TRP A 682 3.01 37.29 7.64
N PHE A 683 4.13 36.56 7.65
CA PHE A 683 4.56 35.73 8.78
C PHE A 683 4.75 36.55 10.07
N LYS A 684 5.36 37.75 9.99
CA LYS A 684 5.46 38.69 11.11
C LYS A 684 4.09 39.05 11.71
N THR A 685 3.12 39.33 10.83
CA THR A 685 1.75 39.67 11.23
C THR A 685 1.05 38.47 11.88
N TRP A 686 1.31 37.26 11.40
CA TRP A 686 0.82 36.02 11.99
C TRP A 686 1.41 35.74 13.37
N CYS A 687 2.73 35.86 13.53
CA CYS A 687 3.41 35.71 14.82
C CYS A 687 2.87 36.69 15.87
N ALA A 688 2.65 37.97 15.49
CA ALA A 688 2.07 38.96 16.39
C ALA A 688 0.64 38.59 16.83
N HIS A 689 -0.19 38.07 15.92
CA HIS A 689 -1.55 37.64 16.24
C HIS A 689 -1.57 36.39 17.14
N GLN A 690 -0.69 35.42 16.88
CA GLN A 690 -0.61 34.19 17.68
C GLN A 690 -0.07 34.44 19.08
N LYS A 691 0.92 35.32 19.23
CA LYS A 691 1.48 35.70 20.54
C LYS A 691 0.39 36.21 21.50
N ASN A 692 -0.59 36.96 20.99
CA ASN A 692 -1.72 37.46 21.80
C ASN A 692 -2.73 36.37 22.24
N LYS A 693 -2.66 35.15 21.68
CA LYS A 693 -3.53 34.02 22.03
C LYS A 693 -2.86 32.99 22.95
N VAL A 694 -1.57 33.14 23.25
CA VAL A 694 -0.83 32.19 24.10
C VAL A 694 -1.29 32.37 25.56
N GLU A 695 -1.73 31.29 26.18
CA GLU A 695 -2.08 31.27 27.61
C GLU A 695 -0.83 31.53 28.47
N LEU A 696 -0.98 32.32 29.56
CA LEU A 696 0.10 32.54 30.54
C LEU A 696 0.66 31.19 31.02
N GLY A 697 1.95 30.96 30.82
CA GLY A 697 2.65 29.72 31.19
C GLY A 697 2.92 28.73 30.04
N LYS A 698 2.40 28.96 28.82
CA LYS A 698 2.72 28.16 27.61
C LYS A 698 3.67 28.84 26.62
N GLU A 699 4.24 29.97 27.00
CA GLU A 699 5.12 30.79 26.14
C GLU A 699 6.36 30.04 25.64
N LEU A 700 6.98 29.22 26.49
CA LEU A 700 8.14 28.41 26.11
C LEU A 700 7.83 27.39 25.00
N SER A 701 6.62 26.79 25.01
CA SER A 701 6.21 25.85 23.95
C SER A 701 6.03 26.56 22.61
N TYR A 702 5.43 27.75 22.65
CA TYR A 702 5.27 28.61 21.47
C TYR A 702 6.62 28.99 20.86
N TYR A 703 7.57 29.47 21.69
CA TYR A 703 8.91 29.84 21.22
C TYR A 703 9.69 28.64 20.67
N HIS A 704 9.54 27.45 21.24
CA HIS A 704 10.12 26.22 20.70
C HIS A 704 9.59 25.85 19.32
N GLU A 705 8.30 26.06 19.07
CA GLU A 705 7.64 25.66 17.82
C GLU A 705 7.79 26.71 16.69
N VAL A 706 8.04 27.98 17.03
CA VAL A 706 8.23 29.08 16.06
C VAL A 706 9.71 29.33 15.71
N LEU A 707 10.65 28.82 16.51
CA LEU A 707 12.10 28.98 16.31
C LEU A 707 12.60 28.53 14.94
N ILE A 708 12.18 27.35 14.47
CA ILE A 708 12.61 26.82 13.17
C ILE A 708 11.92 27.57 12.01
N PRO A 709 10.59 27.80 12.03
CA PRO A 709 9.93 28.64 11.03
C PRO A 709 10.53 30.05 10.91
N SER A 710 10.83 30.72 12.03
CA SER A 710 11.43 32.08 12.01
C SER A 710 12.82 32.12 11.35
N CYS A 711 13.62 31.07 11.52
CA CYS A 711 14.89 30.91 10.79
C CYS A 711 14.67 30.76 9.27
N VAL A 712 13.64 30.02 8.86
CA VAL A 712 13.33 29.78 7.43
C VAL A 712 12.77 31.03 6.74
N TYR A 713 11.96 31.82 7.44
CA TYR A 713 11.39 33.08 6.93
C TYR A 713 12.30 34.30 7.14
N ASN A 714 13.51 34.12 7.71
CA ASN A 714 14.50 35.15 7.97
C ASN A 714 13.96 36.31 8.84
N ASP A 715 13.23 35.99 9.89
CA ASP A 715 12.71 36.96 10.85
C ASP A 715 13.62 37.08 12.08
N ALA A 716 14.51 38.07 12.07
CA ALA A 716 15.52 38.28 13.10
C ALA A 716 14.92 38.57 14.49
N ASP A 717 13.83 39.35 14.56
CA ASP A 717 13.24 39.79 15.82
C ASP A 717 12.59 38.63 16.58
N VAL A 718 11.80 37.83 15.86
CA VAL A 718 11.11 36.65 16.42
C VAL A 718 12.12 35.56 16.74
N PHE A 719 13.14 35.36 15.91
CA PHE A 719 14.19 34.39 16.15
C PHE A 719 15.02 34.74 17.40
N ALA A 720 15.30 36.02 17.64
CA ALA A 720 15.99 36.48 18.85
C ALA A 720 15.20 36.25 20.13
N GLN A 721 13.92 36.62 20.13
CA GLN A 721 13.06 36.37 21.27
C GLN A 721 12.93 34.85 21.55
N SER A 722 12.78 34.05 20.50
CA SER A 722 12.66 32.59 20.62
C SER A 722 13.94 31.94 21.14
N THR A 723 15.10 32.34 20.63
CA THR A 723 16.40 31.81 21.03
C THR A 723 16.72 32.15 22.49
N ARG A 724 16.49 33.40 22.91
CA ARG A 724 16.66 33.82 24.30
C ARG A 724 15.72 33.04 25.23
N ALA A 725 14.44 32.95 24.90
CA ALA A 725 13.48 32.19 25.72
C ALA A 725 13.88 30.72 25.86
N VAL A 726 14.24 30.05 24.75
CA VAL A 726 14.59 28.63 24.73
C VAL A 726 15.90 28.33 25.49
N VAL A 727 16.91 29.21 25.45
CA VAL A 727 18.18 28.98 26.16
C VAL A 727 18.06 29.25 27.65
N TYR A 728 17.36 30.31 28.06
CA TYR A 728 17.29 30.69 29.47
C TYR A 728 16.22 29.90 30.25
N GLN A 729 15.05 29.66 29.66
CA GLN A 729 13.91 29.10 30.40
C GLN A 729 13.84 27.56 30.33
N ASN A 730 14.51 26.93 29.37
CA ASN A 730 14.42 25.47 29.21
C ASN A 730 15.22 24.75 30.31
N THR A 731 14.74 23.58 30.74
CA THR A 731 15.41 22.73 31.75
C THR A 731 16.15 21.59 31.06
N GLY A 732 17.44 21.42 31.34
CA GLY A 732 18.26 20.35 30.75
C GLY A 732 18.59 20.54 29.27
N HIS A 733 18.77 19.43 28.55
CA HIS A 733 19.21 19.46 27.14
C HIS A 733 18.09 19.95 26.22
N ILE A 734 18.38 20.94 25.39
CA ILE A 734 17.45 21.53 24.42
C ILE A 734 17.24 20.54 23.28
N THR A 735 16.04 19.95 23.20
CA THR A 735 15.63 19.08 22.10
C THR A 735 14.69 19.80 21.15
N ALA A 736 14.79 19.52 19.85
CA ALA A 736 13.83 20.04 18.88
C ALA A 736 12.44 19.43 19.13
N ARG A 737 11.41 20.27 19.30
CA ARG A 737 10.01 19.85 19.22
C ARG A 737 9.55 20.01 17.78
N ILE A 738 9.54 18.90 17.05
CA ILE A 738 9.06 18.84 15.67
C ILE A 738 7.81 17.97 15.66
N PRO A 739 6.69 18.40 15.03
CA PRO A 739 5.53 17.52 14.88
C PRO A 739 5.93 16.24 14.13
N ASN A 740 5.41 15.09 14.56
CA ASN A 740 5.84 13.73 14.17
C ASN A 740 5.88 13.43 12.65
N GLU A 741 5.28 14.28 11.82
CA GLU A 741 5.22 14.14 10.37
C GLU A 741 6.38 14.82 9.63
N TYR A 742 7.18 15.65 10.30
CA TYR A 742 8.27 16.42 9.67
C TYR A 742 9.63 15.94 10.12
N ARG A 743 10.49 15.60 9.15
CA ARG A 743 11.93 15.45 9.38
C ARG A 743 12.66 16.47 8.52
N LYS A 744 13.49 17.32 9.12
CA LYS A 744 14.47 18.11 8.37
C LYS A 744 15.85 18.09 9.03
N PRO A 745 16.93 18.10 8.23
CA PRO A 745 18.32 18.21 8.69
C PRO A 745 18.64 19.54 9.38
N LEU A 746 17.75 20.54 9.29
CA LEU A 746 17.94 21.89 9.85
C LEU A 746 17.95 21.92 11.39
N ALA A 747 17.26 20.99 12.05
CA ALA A 747 17.06 21.05 13.49
C ALA A 747 18.32 20.64 14.28
N ALA A 748 19.12 19.69 13.79
CA ALA A 748 20.25 19.16 14.55
C ALA A 748 21.44 20.13 14.71
N PRO A 749 21.87 20.89 13.68
CA PRO A 749 22.91 21.91 13.83
C PRO A 749 22.46 23.06 14.75
N LEU A 750 21.25 23.58 14.55
CA LEU A 750 20.69 24.66 15.37
C LEU A 750 20.59 24.26 16.85
N MET A 751 20.06 23.07 17.15
CA MET A 751 19.97 22.59 18.53
C MET A 751 21.35 22.36 19.16
N ARG A 752 22.35 21.91 18.40
CA ARG A 752 23.74 21.78 18.90
C ARG A 752 24.30 23.15 19.31
N GLN A 753 24.09 24.18 18.50
CA GLN A 753 24.56 25.53 18.81
C GLN A 753 23.84 26.14 20.02
N LEU A 754 22.54 25.89 20.18
CA LEU A 754 21.78 26.33 21.36
C LEU A 754 22.24 25.66 22.64
N ASN A 755 22.49 24.34 22.60
CA ASN A 755 23.06 23.62 23.74
C ASN A 755 24.48 24.09 24.06
N ALA A 756 25.32 24.33 23.04
CA ALA A 756 26.65 24.89 23.25
C ALA A 756 26.63 26.30 23.88
N ALA A 757 25.65 27.14 23.50
CA ALA A 757 25.46 28.44 24.12
C ALA A 757 25.04 28.31 25.59
N ARG A 758 24.14 27.37 25.91
CA ARG A 758 23.75 27.03 27.28
C ARG A 758 24.95 26.56 28.10
N ASP A 759 25.75 25.64 27.57
CA ASP A 759 26.93 25.09 28.25
C ASP A 759 27.97 26.18 28.56
N ARG A 760 28.16 27.13 27.63
CA ARG A 760 29.03 28.30 27.85
C ARG A 760 28.52 29.21 28.97
N LEU A 761 27.22 29.46 29.05
CA LEU A 761 26.63 30.22 30.15
C LEU A 761 26.88 29.54 31.49
N CYS A 762 26.73 28.22 31.55
CA CYS A 762 27.04 27.41 32.73
C CYS A 762 28.53 27.50 33.11
N GLU A 763 29.41 27.43 32.11
CA GLU A 763 30.85 27.55 32.30
C GLU A 763 31.26 28.92 32.85
N ILE A 764 30.62 30.01 32.39
CA ILE A 764 30.85 31.37 32.91
C ILE A 764 30.50 31.45 34.40
N VAL A 765 29.34 30.92 34.80
CA VAL A 765 28.93 30.87 36.22
C VAL A 765 29.94 30.08 37.04
N HIS A 766 30.37 28.92 36.53
CA HIS A 766 31.31 28.05 37.22
C HIS A 766 32.70 28.68 37.35
N GLN A 767 33.23 29.28 36.28
CA GLN A 767 34.56 29.89 36.28
C GLN A 767 34.64 31.10 37.21
N GLU A 768 33.65 31.99 37.20
CA GLU A 768 33.66 33.20 38.01
C GLU A 768 33.49 32.89 39.51
N LEU A 769 32.58 32.00 39.88
CA LEU A 769 32.32 31.68 41.28
C LEU A 769 33.31 30.64 41.84
N SER A 770 33.53 29.52 41.14
CA SER A 770 34.43 28.45 41.60
C SER A 770 35.91 28.80 41.39
N GLY A 771 36.25 29.61 40.39
CA GLY A 771 37.63 30.06 40.16
C GLY A 771 38.15 30.92 41.32
N ARG A 772 37.29 31.75 41.91
CA ARG A 772 37.61 32.56 43.09
C ARG A 772 37.78 31.70 44.34
N ILE A 773 36.93 30.69 44.53
CA ILE A 773 37.08 29.70 45.61
C ILE A 773 38.39 28.93 45.46
N THR A 774 38.72 28.49 44.25
CA THR A 774 39.96 27.75 43.95
C THR A 774 41.20 28.58 44.24
N HIS A 775 41.18 29.88 43.93
CA HIS A 775 42.27 30.79 44.26
C HIS A 775 42.50 30.94 45.78
N ILE A 776 41.45 30.81 46.60
CA ILE A 776 41.55 30.79 48.07
C ILE A 776 42.16 29.45 48.54
N LEU A 777 41.76 28.33 47.92
CA LEU A 777 42.19 26.97 48.30
C LEU A 777 43.63 26.62 47.88
N GLN A 778 44.20 27.29 46.87
CA GLN A 778 45.56 27.03 46.37
C GLN A 778 46.69 27.55 47.28
N ARG A 779 46.38 28.24 48.39
CA ARG A 779 47.34 28.76 49.36
C ARG A 779 47.21 28.00 50.70
N PRO A 780 48.24 27.99 51.58
CA PRO A 780 48.16 27.30 52.87
C PRO A 780 46.93 27.76 53.65
N LEU A 781 46.02 26.83 53.90
CA LEU A 781 44.70 27.08 54.48
C LEU A 781 44.85 27.58 55.92
N SER A 782 44.48 28.84 56.13
CA SER A 782 44.24 29.36 57.47
C SER A 782 42.79 29.04 57.87
N PRO A 783 42.50 28.84 59.18
CA PRO A 783 41.15 28.50 59.66
C PRO A 783 40.06 29.50 59.22
N CYS A 784 40.42 30.78 59.02
CA CYS A 784 39.50 31.79 58.52
C CYS A 784 39.11 31.59 57.04
N CYS A 785 40.02 31.10 56.20
CA CYS A 785 39.75 30.82 54.79
C CYS A 785 38.79 29.63 54.63
N GLU A 786 39.02 28.55 55.38
CA GLU A 786 38.14 27.37 55.39
C GLU A 786 36.72 27.74 55.81
N ARG A 787 36.58 28.56 56.86
CA ARG A 787 35.26 29.02 57.32
C ARG A 787 34.57 29.92 56.31
N THR A 788 35.31 30.79 55.62
CA THR A 788 34.76 31.70 54.60
C THR A 788 34.23 30.91 53.39
N VAL A 789 34.99 29.92 52.91
CA VAL A 789 34.54 29.04 51.82
C VAL A 789 33.30 28.25 52.25
N PHE A 790 33.28 27.73 53.49
CA PHE A 790 32.13 27.00 54.02
C PHE A 790 30.86 27.87 54.11
N GLU A 791 30.96 29.09 54.65
CA GLU A 791 29.80 29.99 54.77
C GLU A 791 29.31 30.46 53.40
N LEU A 792 30.20 30.72 52.44
CA LEU A 792 29.83 31.04 51.05
C LEU A 792 29.05 29.89 50.40
N LEU A 793 29.57 28.66 50.51
CA LEU A 793 28.90 27.47 49.97
C LEU A 793 27.56 27.21 50.68
N ARG A 794 27.47 27.50 51.99
CA ARG A 794 26.23 27.39 52.77
C ARG A 794 25.18 28.39 52.29
N GLU A 795 25.55 29.64 52.08
CA GLU A 795 24.61 30.66 51.60
C GLU A 795 24.16 30.38 50.17
N LEU A 796 25.08 29.98 49.28
CA LEU A 796 24.74 29.53 47.92
C LEU A 796 23.84 28.29 47.92
N GLN A 797 24.02 27.38 48.87
CA GLN A 797 23.12 26.24 49.06
C GLN A 797 21.75 26.66 49.60
N SER A 798 21.69 27.68 50.47
CA SER A 798 20.44 28.18 51.05
C SER A 798 19.50 28.77 49.99
N ILE A 799 20.07 29.48 49.00
CA ILE A 799 19.34 30.00 47.84
C ILE A 799 19.17 28.95 46.72
N GLN A 800 19.55 27.69 46.97
CA GLN A 800 19.49 26.58 46.02
C GLN A 800 20.25 26.84 44.70
N ALA A 801 21.34 27.60 44.75
CA ALA A 801 22.23 27.84 43.62
C ALA A 801 23.43 26.87 43.59
N TRP A 802 23.74 26.19 44.71
CA TRP A 802 24.81 25.19 44.83
C TRP A 802 24.26 23.83 45.30
N PRO A 803 24.70 22.68 44.74
CA PRO A 803 25.71 22.50 43.68
C PRO A 803 25.22 22.95 42.30
N TYR A 804 26.10 23.64 41.54
CA TYR A 804 25.73 24.23 40.24
C TYR A 804 25.19 23.19 39.25
N ASP A 805 25.79 22.00 39.20
CA ASP A 805 25.40 20.91 38.30
C ASP A 805 23.95 20.44 38.52
N ASN A 806 23.50 20.43 39.79
CA ASN A 806 22.13 20.04 40.15
C ASN A 806 21.13 21.17 39.90
N CYS A 807 21.56 22.43 39.96
CA CYS A 807 20.68 23.56 39.67
C CYS A 807 20.43 23.68 38.15
N LEU A 808 21.47 23.52 37.34
CA LEU A 808 21.40 23.68 35.88
C LEU A 808 20.69 22.54 35.15
N THR A 809 20.58 21.38 35.80
CA THR A 809 19.82 20.22 35.33
C THR A 809 18.33 20.33 35.67
N ASN A 810 17.98 20.86 36.85
CA ASN A 810 16.59 20.91 37.33
C ASN A 810 15.87 22.24 37.05
N HIS A 811 16.60 23.33 36.84
CA HIS A 811 16.05 24.68 36.66
C HIS A 811 16.62 25.38 35.41
N GLY A 812 15.88 26.38 34.92
CA GLY A 812 16.36 27.28 33.87
C GLY A 812 17.48 28.20 34.37
N ILE A 813 18.22 28.79 33.43
CA ILE A 813 19.26 29.79 33.73
C ILE A 813 18.61 31.06 34.29
N ASP A 814 17.41 31.41 33.85
CA ASP A 814 16.62 32.52 34.39
C ASP A 814 16.31 32.37 35.88
N GLU A 815 15.92 31.17 36.30
CA GLU A 815 15.63 30.83 37.68
C GLU A 815 16.92 30.83 38.53
N LEU A 816 18.05 30.36 37.96
CA LEU A 816 19.36 30.49 38.62
C LEU A 816 19.75 31.96 38.81
N LEU A 817 19.56 32.81 37.79
CA LEU A 817 19.83 34.25 37.87
C LEU A 817 18.97 34.93 38.94
N ASN A 818 17.68 34.58 38.99
CA ASN A 818 16.76 35.07 40.00
C ASN A 818 17.21 34.66 41.42
N ARG A 819 17.65 33.41 41.61
CA ARG A 819 18.18 32.92 42.90
C ARG A 819 19.47 33.62 43.31
N LEU A 820 20.40 33.82 42.37
CA LEU A 820 21.65 34.55 42.63
C LEU A 820 21.41 36.00 43.04
N ALA A 821 20.34 36.63 42.54
CA ALA A 821 19.95 37.99 42.95
C ALA A 821 19.53 38.09 44.43
N HIS A 822 19.17 36.97 45.07
CA HIS A 822 18.80 36.92 46.50
C HIS A 822 20.01 36.62 47.41
N PHE A 823 21.23 36.65 46.89
CA PHE A 823 22.44 36.41 47.67
C PHE A 823 22.74 37.58 48.65
N GLU A 824 22.72 37.29 49.95
CA GLU A 824 23.01 38.26 51.01
C GLU A 824 24.35 37.95 51.69
N ALA A 825 25.38 38.75 51.39
CA ALA A 825 26.71 38.57 51.97
C ALA A 825 26.77 38.77 53.50
N ASP A 826 25.81 39.50 54.08
CA ASP A 826 25.74 39.78 55.52
C ASP A 826 25.43 38.55 56.38
N ARG A 827 24.91 37.46 55.78
CA ARG A 827 24.64 36.19 56.48
C ARG A 827 25.87 35.30 56.64
N MET A 828 26.98 35.65 55.99
CA MET A 828 28.25 34.95 56.15
C MET A 828 28.94 35.37 57.45
N HIS A 829 29.12 34.44 58.39
CA HIS A 829 29.73 34.75 59.68
C HIS A 829 31.24 35.00 59.52
N LYS A 830 31.72 36.12 60.09
CA LYS A 830 33.14 36.48 60.09
C LYS A 830 33.90 35.63 61.11
N TYR A 831 35.09 35.16 60.77
CA TYR A 831 35.90 34.32 61.67
C TYR A 831 36.34 35.10 62.91
N ILE A 832 36.00 34.55 64.09
CA ILE A 832 36.47 35.03 65.39
C ILE A 832 37.59 34.08 65.82
N ASP A 833 38.78 34.62 66.06
CA ASP A 833 39.90 33.81 66.49
C ASP A 833 39.68 33.33 67.95
N PRO A 834 39.61 32.01 68.20
CA PRO A 834 39.36 31.47 69.53
C PRO A 834 40.45 31.82 70.56
N ALA A 835 41.65 32.20 70.11
CA ALA A 835 42.75 32.59 70.99
C ALA A 835 42.66 34.05 71.47
N THR A 836 42.10 34.95 70.65
CA THR A 836 42.09 36.41 70.93
C THR A 836 40.68 36.98 71.12
N ASN A 837 39.63 36.18 70.86
CA ASN A 837 38.21 36.55 70.89
C ASN A 837 37.91 37.83 70.08
N SER A 838 38.71 38.08 69.06
CA SER A 838 38.64 39.27 68.19
C SER A 838 38.42 38.84 66.74
N GLN A 839 37.72 39.69 65.98
CA GLN A 839 37.42 39.41 64.59
C GLN A 839 38.70 39.50 63.75
N PHE A 840 39.06 38.41 63.07
CA PHE A 840 40.27 38.37 62.26
C PHE A 840 39.99 38.99 60.88
N ASN A 841 40.56 40.17 60.61
CA ASN A 841 40.41 40.87 59.34
C ASN A 841 41.43 40.37 58.31
N CYS A 842 41.13 39.24 57.67
CA CYS A 842 41.92 38.73 56.54
C CYS A 842 41.50 39.42 55.23
N VAL A 843 42.44 40.04 54.52
CA VAL A 843 42.20 40.70 53.22
C VAL A 843 41.57 39.76 52.19
N MET A 844 41.89 38.47 52.25
CA MET A 844 41.35 37.45 51.35
C MET A 844 39.92 37.01 51.70
N CYS A 845 39.55 37.07 52.99
CA CYS A 845 38.21 36.68 53.45
C CYS A 845 37.22 37.84 53.41
N SER A 846 37.71 39.08 53.41
CA SER A 846 36.92 40.31 53.34
C SER A 846 36.58 40.76 51.91
N MET A 847 36.58 39.84 50.94
CA MET A 847 36.13 40.14 49.57
C MET A 847 34.64 40.49 49.58
N ASP A 848 34.24 41.46 48.75
CA ASP A 848 32.84 41.80 48.56
C ASP A 848 32.15 40.79 47.64
N TRP A 849 31.76 39.66 48.24
CA TRP A 849 31.09 38.57 47.54
C TRP A 849 29.76 38.98 46.92
N LYS A 850 29.08 40.00 47.46
CA LYS A 850 27.83 40.50 46.90
C LYS A 850 28.05 41.10 45.51
N THR A 851 29.02 42.01 45.40
CA THR A 851 29.39 42.62 44.11
C THR A 851 29.88 41.57 43.10
N ILE A 852 30.57 40.52 43.56
CA ILE A 852 31.04 39.43 42.69
C ILE A 852 29.86 38.61 42.13
N VAL A 853 28.90 38.24 42.98
CA VAL A 853 27.71 37.46 42.57
C VAL A 853 26.81 38.30 41.66
N GLU A 854 26.57 39.58 41.99
CA GLU A 854 25.77 40.50 41.16
C GLU A 854 26.43 40.78 39.79
N SER A 855 27.74 40.93 39.75
CA SER A 855 28.50 41.06 38.50
C SER A 855 28.40 39.81 37.62
N THR A 856 28.49 38.62 38.24
CA THR A 856 28.34 37.34 37.53
C THR A 856 26.93 37.19 36.96
N ALA A 857 25.90 37.51 37.74
CA ALA A 857 24.51 37.46 37.29
C ALA A 857 24.23 38.43 36.13
N THR A 858 24.77 39.64 36.20
CA THR A 858 24.62 40.65 35.14
C THR A 858 25.30 40.21 33.84
N ARG A 859 26.49 39.60 33.93
CA ARG A 859 27.23 39.08 32.76
C ARG A 859 26.50 37.93 32.08
N VAL A 860 25.95 37.01 32.85
CA VAL A 860 25.17 35.88 32.33
C VAL A 860 23.85 36.37 31.71
N ALA A 861 23.19 37.38 32.29
CA ALA A 861 21.96 37.97 31.74
C ALA A 861 22.17 38.72 30.41
N GLY A 862 23.35 39.32 30.22
CA GLY A 862 23.72 40.11 29.03
C GLY A 862 24.32 39.31 27.87
N TYR A 863 24.37 37.98 27.93
CA TYR A 863 25.10 37.16 26.95
C TYR A 863 24.62 37.29 25.50
N PHE A 864 23.32 37.48 25.27
CA PHE A 864 22.76 37.69 23.93
C PHE A 864 22.66 39.17 23.54
N ASP A 865 23.13 40.07 24.41
CA ASP A 865 23.09 41.53 24.20
C ASP A 865 24.45 42.08 23.69
N GLY A 866 25.49 41.23 23.47
CA GLY A 866 26.87 41.61 23.07
C GLY A 866 27.29 41.46 21.59
N LEU A 867 28.56 41.81 21.29
CA LEU A 867 29.25 41.84 19.96
C LEU A 867 29.50 40.45 19.32
N CYS A 868 29.89 40.43 18.04
CA CYS A 868 29.85 39.23 17.18
C CYS A 868 30.98 38.23 17.44
N LEU A 869 30.67 36.93 17.32
CA LEU A 869 31.63 35.84 17.52
C LEU A 869 32.81 35.88 16.52
N ASP A 870 32.57 36.36 15.30
CA ASP A 870 33.63 36.49 14.26
C ASP A 870 34.63 37.61 14.59
N CYS A 871 34.20 38.66 15.29
CA CYS A 871 35.08 39.73 15.76
C CYS A 871 35.92 39.26 16.96
N ALA A 872 35.37 38.39 17.80
CA ALA A 872 36.10 37.77 18.91
C ALA A 872 37.17 36.75 18.46
N LEU A 873 37.00 36.12 17.28
CA LEU A 873 37.99 35.20 16.72
C LEU A 873 39.15 35.92 16.01
N ARG A 874 38.92 37.11 15.44
CA ARG A 874 39.97 37.89 14.76
C ARG A 874 40.93 38.61 15.72
N THR A 875 40.52 38.84 16.97
CA THR A 875 41.40 39.42 18.00
C THR A 875 42.55 38.51 18.41
N ASP A 876 42.46 37.20 18.15
CA ASP A 876 43.53 36.23 18.42
C ASP A 876 44.64 36.23 17.34
N GLU A 877 44.37 36.76 16.14
CA GLU A 877 45.29 36.62 14.99
C GLU A 877 46.37 37.72 14.89
N ASN A 878 46.27 38.82 15.64
CA ASN A 878 47.30 39.89 15.65
C ASN A 878 47.49 40.52 17.04
N PRO A 879 48.31 39.93 17.92
CA PRO A 879 48.69 40.55 19.18
C PRO A 879 49.66 41.73 18.95
N PRO A 880 49.54 42.85 19.68
CA PRO A 880 50.58 43.89 19.67
C PRO A 880 51.88 43.33 20.28
N PRO A 881 53.06 43.85 19.88
CA PRO A 881 54.33 43.27 20.29
C PRO A 881 54.55 43.50 21.79
N GLY A 882 54.30 42.48 22.60
CA GLY A 882 54.66 42.44 24.02
C GLY A 882 53.59 42.03 25.04
N GLY A 883 52.37 41.61 24.65
CA GLY A 883 51.35 41.21 25.63
C GLY A 883 50.41 40.11 25.13
N GLN A 884 50.23 39.06 25.95
CA GLN A 884 49.06 38.19 25.88
C GLN A 884 47.82 39.02 26.24
N TYR A 885 46.81 39.03 25.36
CA TYR A 885 45.48 39.46 25.77
C TYR A 885 44.96 38.45 26.80
N ASP A 886 44.66 38.91 28.01
CA ASP A 886 43.97 38.12 29.02
C ASP A 886 42.50 38.04 28.61
N LYS A 887 41.82 36.88 28.73
CA LYS A 887 40.43 36.64 28.30
C LYS A 887 39.37 37.60 28.90
N LYS A 888 39.79 38.54 29.76
CA LYS A 888 38.97 39.62 30.33
C LYS A 888 38.49 40.64 29.29
N ASP A 889 39.22 40.84 28.19
CA ASP A 889 38.94 41.92 27.25
C ASP A 889 37.66 41.77 26.41
N TYR A 890 37.05 40.56 26.37
CA TYR A 890 35.77 40.36 25.67
C TYR A 890 34.64 41.24 26.26
N TRP A 891 34.69 41.53 27.56
CA TRP A 891 33.57 42.15 28.30
C TRP A 891 33.84 43.59 28.79
N ASP A 892 35.10 44.07 28.75
CA ASP A 892 35.47 45.40 29.29
C ASP A 892 35.22 46.57 28.30
N CYS A 893 34.71 46.31 27.10
CA CYS A 893 34.41 47.33 26.10
C CYS A 893 32.95 47.84 26.18
N LEU A 894 32.63 48.57 27.26
CA LEU A 894 31.41 49.39 27.35
C LEU A 894 31.64 50.86 26.95
N GLU A 895 32.85 51.25 26.55
CA GLU A 895 33.13 52.61 26.05
C GLU A 895 32.89 52.72 24.54
N SER A 896 32.11 53.74 24.17
CA SER A 896 31.67 54.06 22.81
C SER A 896 32.83 54.33 21.86
N HIS A 897 33.31 53.34 21.08
CA HIS A 897 34.33 53.56 20.07
C HIS A 897 34.01 52.91 18.72
N ASP A 898 33.64 53.77 17.76
CA ASP A 898 33.48 53.62 16.29
C ASP A 898 34.66 52.93 15.53
N ARG A 899 35.64 52.32 16.19
CA ARG A 899 36.91 51.92 15.53
C ARG A 899 36.87 50.58 14.80
N TYR A 900 35.89 49.72 15.06
CA TYR A 900 35.85 48.35 14.49
C TYR A 900 34.87 48.18 13.32
N ASP A 901 34.12 49.22 12.95
CA ASP A 901 32.99 49.12 12.01
C ASP A 901 33.38 48.97 10.53
N ARG A 902 34.50 49.54 10.07
CA ARG A 902 34.77 49.65 8.61
C ARG A 902 35.10 48.34 7.89
N LYS A 903 35.28 47.21 8.60
CA LYS A 903 35.59 45.89 8.02
C LYS A 903 34.64 44.77 8.48
N CYS A 904 33.58 45.12 9.22
CA CYS A 904 32.59 44.15 9.68
C CYS A 904 31.58 43.84 8.55
N ARG A 905 31.03 42.62 8.53
CA ARG A 905 30.01 42.18 7.55
C ARG A 905 28.59 42.69 7.87
N ILE A 906 28.43 43.46 8.95
CA ILE A 906 27.15 43.72 9.63
C ILE A 906 26.82 45.22 9.54
N GLN A 907 25.54 45.56 9.34
CA GLN A 907 25.03 46.94 9.41
C GLN A 907 24.58 47.32 10.83
N HIS A 908 24.60 48.61 11.15
CA HIS A 908 24.28 49.15 12.48
C HIS A 908 22.82 48.81 12.88
N GLY A 909 22.63 48.06 13.97
CA GLY A 909 21.30 47.77 14.56
C GLY A 909 20.84 46.30 14.54
N GLU A 910 21.56 45.37 13.88
CA GLU A 910 21.22 43.95 13.88
C GLU A 910 22.05 43.12 14.89
N PRO A 911 21.44 42.17 15.64
CA PRO A 911 22.17 41.38 16.63
C PRO A 911 23.18 40.46 15.97
N SER A 912 24.44 40.68 16.29
CA SER A 912 25.56 40.10 15.56
C SER A 912 25.74 38.58 15.72
N TRP A 913 25.15 37.99 16.76
CA TRP A 913 25.08 36.54 16.99
C TRP A 913 24.10 35.83 16.03
N TYR A 914 23.11 36.54 15.47
CA TYR A 914 22.15 36.03 14.48
C TYR A 914 22.85 35.48 13.23
N PHE A 915 23.90 36.14 12.77
CA PHE A 915 24.65 35.74 11.57
C PHE A 915 25.53 34.50 11.77
N SER A 916 25.94 34.18 13.00
CA SER A 916 26.67 32.94 13.32
C SER A 916 25.76 31.71 13.21
N PHE A 917 24.49 31.85 13.62
CA PHE A 917 23.45 30.85 13.38
C PHE A 917 23.08 30.72 11.89
N MET A 918 23.20 31.80 11.11
CA MET A 918 22.80 31.87 9.70
C MET A 918 23.94 31.57 8.70
N GLY A 919 25.21 31.53 9.14
CA GLY A 919 26.37 31.23 8.29
C GLY A 919 26.32 29.85 7.63
N GLU A 920 25.72 28.86 8.31
CA GLU A 920 25.50 27.50 7.80
C GLU A 920 24.25 27.40 6.88
N GLN A 921 23.43 28.45 6.77
CA GLN A 921 22.19 28.41 5.99
C GLN A 921 22.46 28.22 4.48
N ARG A 922 23.63 28.65 3.97
CA ARG A 922 24.04 28.48 2.56
C ARG A 922 24.38 27.03 2.20
N GLU A 923 24.90 26.23 3.13
CA GLU A 923 25.14 24.79 2.90
C GLU A 923 23.83 23.99 2.98
N LEU A 924 22.86 24.47 3.77
CA LEU A 924 21.57 23.82 4.00
C LEU A 924 20.54 24.06 2.87
N GLN A 925 20.63 25.18 2.14
CA GLN A 925 19.83 25.43 0.94
C GLN A 925 20.39 24.76 -0.33
N ALA A 926 21.65 24.31 -0.30
CA ALA A 926 22.36 23.77 -1.45
C ALA A 926 22.17 22.26 -1.68
N THR A 927 21.48 21.54 -0.78
CA THR A 927 21.17 20.11 -1.00
C THR A 927 19.85 19.96 -1.77
N PRO A 928 19.87 19.59 -3.06
CA PRO A 928 18.65 19.18 -3.73
C PRO A 928 18.11 17.93 -3.04
N ALA A 929 16.83 17.94 -2.69
CA ALA A 929 16.12 16.73 -2.28
C ALA A 929 16.01 15.78 -3.48
N HIS A 930 17.10 15.09 -3.82
CA HIS A 930 17.04 13.96 -4.71
C HIS A 930 16.31 12.82 -3.99
N GLY A 931 15.13 12.45 -4.50
CA GLY A 931 14.59 11.12 -4.27
C GLY A 931 13.46 10.96 -3.26
N VAL A 932 12.62 11.97 -3.02
CA VAL A 932 11.31 11.76 -2.40
C VAL A 932 10.24 12.14 -3.42
N GLY A 933 9.64 11.12 -4.04
CA GLY A 933 8.40 11.33 -4.80
C GLY A 933 7.37 11.99 -3.89
N LEU A 934 6.68 13.01 -4.41
CA LEU A 934 5.58 13.70 -3.74
C LEU A 934 4.69 12.70 -2.97
N PRO A 935 4.39 12.91 -1.67
CA PRO A 935 3.33 12.17 -0.98
C PRO A 935 1.93 12.64 -1.42
N TYR A 936 1.83 13.36 -2.54
CA TYR A 936 0.61 13.90 -3.08
C TYR A 936 0.17 13.05 -4.27
N ARG A 937 -0.65 12.02 -3.99
CA ARG A 937 -1.61 11.55 -4.99
C ARG A 937 -2.80 12.50 -4.95
N LEU A 938 -2.79 13.49 -5.83
CA LEU A 938 -4.02 14.19 -6.19
C LEU A 938 -4.93 13.15 -6.84
N SER A 939 -6.20 13.11 -6.41
CA SER A 939 -7.15 12.12 -6.87
C SER A 939 -7.32 12.24 -8.39
N ASN A 940 -6.80 11.26 -9.13
CA ASN A 940 -7.44 10.87 -10.38
C ASN A 940 -8.67 10.04 -10.00
N GLN A 941 -9.72 10.73 -9.53
CA GLN A 941 -11.06 10.16 -9.45
C GLN A 941 -11.89 10.72 -10.60
N CYS A 942 -11.70 10.10 -11.77
CA CYS A 942 -12.78 9.75 -12.68
C CYS A 942 -12.45 8.41 -13.31
#